data_AF-A0A4S9UK12-F1
#
_entry.id   AF-A0A4S9UK12-F1
#
_cell.length_a   1.000
_cell.length_b   1.000
_cell.length_c   1.000
_cell.angle_alpha   90.00
_cell.angle_beta   90.00
_cell.angle_gamma   90.00
#
_symmetry.space_group_name_H-M   'P 1'
#
loop_
_entity.id
_entity.type
_entity.pdbx_description
1 polymer ?
#
loop_
_entity_poly.entity_id
_entity_poly.type
_entity_poly.pdbx_seq_one_letter_code
_entity_poly.pdbx_strand_id
1 'polypeptide(L)'
;MADSSLDSRPTVFPRFDTLATPARRERNDKRQCSRRAFYYATNPVARSKSRDALLQSYTQFITSYTGESEVSFQYALRTRLDKPLESQIIQAKILNGQTVSKIEQTDDCVLDVVQPHEDGTGTFDFGLEILADVDNFDSAKAPTLLDCPFLVQYHAMEMTLTMIYDRKLMDNDYADAAFKMLVNHISRTKVYADHETRPSVLSHPPLMRSPLLGDEALPSLLHSGFSRTVKEHPGRHALDYRSETTQFTLTYGQLDALTTKLAHKLRSNIPHASHQTQTIVPVYMTASPAFYISWLAVLKAGFAFCPLPVNAPAIELQNIVEDVCAALVLTDGPMVCGCPWDAWYCDDDELSACLDVNDFIINWMRTPYVADDRPLPGIAETDLAYVMYSSGSSGVPKGVKITHLAANYATSSHCKQIPAYMSKRGFRWLQSAPPTSDTTTMEIFTTWSTGGTLCSVPSTYLLNMTTAINKVSATITSATAKIASTLQPTKTPSLRQLWCIGNSFTPSLIEHLEQETSYTPYTALTLLRTYSTPGCSISSTILPTLSSTTRDTIIGKPLPTTTTLLLNPRTKTPVPLGCAGDLCVSGPQLSSGFLNRPDLDAEYFLHSGVYGRLCKTGDRARIVKDTKGGFVVELLRGVDVKQQVVESEDSSVDGNSVTSMVDSFTETVVAKEEKKEIDVTEANVLSLINKMHR
;
A
#
# COMPACT_ATOMS: atom_id res chain seq x y z
N MET A 1 26.43 -21.69 -27.18
CA MET A 1 26.27 -22.57 -26.01
C MET A 1 26.60 -21.74 -24.79
N ALA A 2 25.57 -21.24 -24.11
CA ALA A 2 25.69 -20.58 -22.82
C ALA A 2 25.02 -21.52 -21.82
N ASP A 3 25.80 -22.06 -20.89
CA ASP A 3 25.31 -22.79 -19.72
C ASP A 3 24.48 -21.82 -18.88
N SER A 4 23.16 -21.92 -18.99
CA SER A 4 22.22 -21.38 -18.00
C SER A 4 21.70 -22.56 -17.19
N SER A 5 22.54 -23.11 -16.30
CA SER A 5 22.04 -23.95 -15.22
C SER A 5 21.08 -23.11 -14.40
N LEU A 6 19.77 -23.39 -14.49
CA LEU A 6 18.78 -22.87 -13.55
C LEU A 6 19.23 -23.27 -12.15
N ASP A 7 19.83 -22.34 -11.40
CA ASP A 7 20.13 -22.55 -9.99
C ASP A 7 18.82 -22.95 -9.29
N SER A 8 18.80 -24.19 -8.81
CA SER A 8 17.62 -24.91 -8.34
C SER A 8 17.13 -24.35 -7.01
N ARG A 9 16.47 -23.19 -7.02
CA ARG A 9 15.83 -22.65 -5.82
C ARG A 9 14.50 -23.38 -5.58
N PRO A 10 14.36 -24.19 -4.50
CA PRO A 10 13.11 -24.86 -4.21
C PRO A 10 12.00 -23.84 -3.99
N THR A 11 10.81 -24.09 -4.55
CA THR A 11 9.64 -23.27 -4.23
C THR A 11 9.30 -23.46 -2.76
N VAL A 12 9.12 -22.35 -2.07
CA VAL A 12 8.90 -22.34 -0.62
C VAL A 12 7.41 -22.43 -0.34
N PHE A 13 7.01 -23.31 0.59
CA PHE A 13 5.63 -23.36 1.04
C PHE A 13 5.32 -22.11 1.87
N PRO A 14 4.26 -21.37 1.52
CA PRO A 14 3.93 -20.14 2.23
C PRO A 14 3.63 -20.38 3.71
N ARG A 15 4.04 -19.43 4.56
CA ARG A 15 3.61 -19.41 5.97
C ARG A 15 2.29 -18.66 6.11
N PHE A 16 1.39 -19.20 6.93
CA PHE A 16 0.07 -18.61 7.20
C PHE A 16 -0.03 -17.89 8.55
N ASP A 17 1.10 -17.73 9.24
CA ASP A 17 1.25 -16.92 10.45
C ASP A 17 1.93 -15.57 10.14
N THR A 18 1.83 -14.62 11.06
CA THR A 18 2.44 -13.28 10.94
C THR A 18 3.82 -13.16 11.58
N LEU A 19 4.39 -14.24 12.12
CA LEU A 19 5.60 -14.18 12.94
C LEU A 19 6.87 -14.16 12.08
N ALA A 20 7.76 -13.22 12.37
CA ALA A 20 9.11 -13.21 11.85
C ALA A 20 9.90 -14.37 12.49
N THR A 21 10.56 -15.17 11.66
CA THR A 21 11.46 -16.23 12.16
C THR A 21 12.75 -15.56 12.65
N PRO A 22 13.29 -15.91 13.83
CA PRO A 22 14.66 -15.53 14.15
C PRO A 22 15.61 -16.11 13.09
N ALA A 23 16.50 -15.27 12.56
CA ALA A 23 17.54 -15.72 11.65
C ALA A 23 18.37 -16.81 12.35
N ARG A 24 18.34 -18.03 11.81
CA ARG A 24 18.99 -19.24 12.34
C ARG A 24 18.51 -19.68 13.73
N ARG A 25 17.51 -20.56 13.77
CA ARG A 25 17.52 -21.82 14.54
C ARG A 25 16.27 -22.63 14.23
N GLU A 26 16.44 -23.96 14.27
CA GLU A 26 15.40 -24.99 14.14
C GLU A 26 14.95 -25.34 12.71
N ARG A 27 15.88 -25.88 11.90
CA ARG A 27 15.54 -26.86 10.84
C ARG A 27 15.84 -28.32 11.25
N ASN A 28 16.31 -28.56 12.48
CA ASN A 28 16.82 -29.87 12.91
C ASN A 28 15.97 -30.62 13.95
N ASP A 29 14.77 -30.15 14.29
CA ASP A 29 13.87 -31.00 15.07
C ASP A 29 13.32 -32.11 14.17
N LYS A 30 13.62 -33.36 14.54
CA LYS A 30 13.00 -34.56 13.95
C LYS A 30 11.49 -34.38 13.95
N ARG A 31 10.93 -33.99 12.80
CA ARG A 31 9.52 -33.64 12.65
C ARG A 31 8.67 -34.88 12.85
N GLN A 32 8.15 -35.11 14.06
CA GLN A 32 6.92 -35.87 14.22
C GLN A 32 5.78 -35.04 13.61
N CYS A 33 5.65 -35.11 12.28
CA CYS A 33 4.62 -34.44 11.51
C CYS A 33 3.24 -35.00 11.89
N SER A 34 2.39 -34.19 12.52
CA SER A 34 0.97 -34.53 12.66
C SER A 34 0.26 -34.34 11.32
N ARG A 35 0.46 -35.25 10.37
CA ARG A 35 -0.08 -35.14 9.01
C ARG A 35 -1.62 -35.30 9.00
N ARG A 36 -2.32 -34.57 8.12
CA ARG A 36 -3.74 -34.79 7.76
C ARG A 36 -3.84 -35.08 6.28
N ALA A 37 -4.81 -35.89 5.92
CA ALA A 37 -5.11 -36.29 4.56
C ALA A 37 -6.55 -35.88 4.21
N PHE A 38 -6.72 -35.19 3.09
CA PHE A 38 -8.01 -35.07 2.42
C PHE A 38 -8.07 -36.11 1.30
N TYR A 39 -9.19 -36.80 1.17
CA TYR A 39 -9.40 -37.86 0.19
C TYR A 39 -10.46 -37.45 -0.82
N TYR A 40 -10.17 -37.61 -2.11
CA TYR A 40 -11.14 -37.46 -3.18
C TYR A 40 -11.03 -38.64 -4.15
N ALA A 41 -12.14 -39.34 -4.36
CA ALA A 41 -12.28 -40.36 -5.40
C ALA A 41 -12.99 -39.73 -6.60
N THR A 42 -12.34 -39.69 -7.76
CA THR A 42 -12.98 -39.18 -8.97
C THR A 42 -14.02 -40.19 -9.51
N ASN A 43 -14.90 -39.74 -10.41
CA ASN A 43 -15.84 -40.62 -11.10
C ASN A 43 -15.08 -41.67 -11.96
N PRO A 44 -15.29 -42.99 -11.77
CA PRO A 44 -14.56 -44.06 -12.46
C PRO A 44 -14.75 -44.09 -14.00
N VAL A 45 -15.67 -43.29 -14.54
CA VAL A 45 -15.88 -43.15 -15.99
C VAL A 45 -14.84 -42.21 -16.65
N ALA A 46 -14.10 -41.41 -15.87
CA ALA A 46 -13.08 -40.49 -16.38
C ALA A 46 -11.74 -41.21 -16.65
N ARG A 47 -11.14 -41.00 -17.83
CA ARG A 47 -9.77 -41.48 -18.13
C ARG A 47 -8.74 -40.71 -17.29
N SER A 48 -7.76 -41.43 -16.76
CA SER A 48 -6.59 -40.85 -16.08
C SER A 48 -5.88 -39.81 -16.94
N LYS A 49 -5.30 -38.78 -16.31
CA LYS A 49 -4.40 -37.85 -17.00
C LYS A 49 -3.07 -38.56 -17.27
N SER A 50 -2.40 -38.19 -18.37
CA SER A 50 -1.01 -38.64 -18.60
C SER A 50 -0.11 -38.07 -17.51
N ARG A 51 1.07 -38.67 -17.33
CA ARG A 51 2.10 -38.16 -16.41
C ARG A 51 2.36 -36.67 -16.62
N ASP A 52 2.62 -36.29 -17.88
CA ASP A 52 2.99 -34.92 -18.20
C ASP A 52 1.82 -33.94 -17.95
N ALA A 53 0.58 -34.35 -18.23
CA ALA A 53 -0.60 -33.55 -17.91
C ALA A 53 -0.84 -33.38 -16.39
N LEU A 54 -0.48 -34.39 -15.58
CA LEU A 54 -0.52 -34.28 -14.11
C LEU A 54 0.55 -33.32 -13.59
N LEU A 55 1.77 -33.44 -14.11
CA LEU A 55 2.87 -32.53 -13.79
C LEU A 55 2.50 -31.08 -14.12
N GLN A 56 1.96 -30.82 -15.31
CA GLN A 56 1.48 -29.50 -15.71
C GLN A 56 0.35 -28.99 -14.80
N SER A 57 -0.63 -29.84 -14.46
CA SER A 57 -1.75 -29.47 -13.59
C SER A 57 -1.27 -29.11 -12.18
N TYR A 58 -0.29 -29.85 -11.65
CA TYR A 58 0.29 -29.57 -10.34
C TYR A 58 1.16 -28.32 -10.34
N THR A 59 1.96 -28.10 -11.39
CA THR A 59 2.68 -26.83 -11.63
C THR A 59 1.72 -25.64 -11.59
N GLN A 60 0.61 -25.71 -12.34
CA GLN A 60 -0.40 -24.64 -12.37
C GLN A 60 -1.04 -24.41 -11.00
N PHE A 61 -1.27 -25.47 -10.23
CA PHE A 61 -1.72 -25.37 -8.84
C PHE A 61 -0.69 -24.63 -7.98
N ILE A 62 0.59 -25.03 -8.00
CA ILE A 62 1.65 -24.39 -7.19
C ILE A 62 1.76 -22.92 -7.56
N THR A 63 1.84 -22.57 -8.85
CA THR A 63 1.92 -21.18 -9.30
C THR A 63 0.69 -20.36 -8.89
N SER A 64 -0.52 -20.92 -8.99
CA SER A 64 -1.74 -20.22 -8.55
C SER A 64 -1.77 -20.04 -7.03
N TYR A 65 -1.22 -20.99 -6.29
CA TYR A 65 -1.20 -21.01 -4.83
C TYR A 65 -0.15 -20.05 -4.26
N THR A 66 1.09 -20.12 -4.73
CA THR A 66 2.24 -19.32 -4.24
C THR A 66 2.32 -17.96 -4.92
N GLY A 67 1.87 -17.89 -6.18
CA GLY A 67 2.02 -16.75 -7.05
C GLY A 67 3.32 -16.71 -7.84
N GLU A 68 4.22 -17.68 -7.69
CA GLU A 68 5.50 -17.71 -8.41
C GLU A 68 5.33 -18.14 -9.87
N SER A 69 5.94 -17.41 -10.80
CA SER A 69 5.95 -17.76 -12.23
C SER A 69 6.88 -18.91 -12.59
N GLU A 70 7.89 -19.14 -11.75
CA GLU A 70 8.85 -20.23 -11.85
C GLU A 70 8.77 -21.04 -10.57
N VAL A 71 8.58 -22.34 -10.69
CA VAL A 71 8.40 -23.25 -9.54
C VAL A 71 9.30 -24.47 -9.66
N SER A 72 9.73 -24.98 -8.51
CA SER A 72 10.52 -26.20 -8.41
C SER A 72 9.99 -27.11 -7.30
N PHE A 73 9.71 -28.38 -7.62
CA PHE A 73 9.14 -29.36 -6.68
C PHE A 73 9.68 -30.78 -6.92
N GLN A 74 9.55 -31.65 -5.91
CA GLN A 74 9.96 -33.06 -6.03
C GLN A 74 8.85 -33.92 -6.63
N TYR A 75 9.24 -34.85 -7.49
CA TYR A 75 8.35 -35.79 -8.14
C TYR A 75 8.87 -37.23 -7.99
N ALA A 76 7.98 -38.16 -7.67
CA ALA A 76 8.28 -39.59 -7.65
C ALA A 76 7.20 -40.40 -8.36
N LEU A 77 7.64 -41.35 -9.19
CA LEU A 77 6.77 -42.30 -9.88
C LEU A 77 6.99 -43.69 -9.31
N ARG A 78 5.94 -44.28 -8.72
CA ARG A 78 5.99 -45.66 -8.25
C ARG A 78 5.21 -46.55 -9.21
N THR A 79 5.92 -47.44 -9.89
CA THR A 79 5.33 -48.44 -10.81
C THR A 79 5.32 -49.86 -10.23
N ARG A 80 6.24 -50.18 -9.29
CA ARG A 80 6.29 -51.46 -8.58
C ARG A 80 6.84 -51.31 -7.16
N LEU A 81 6.50 -52.25 -6.27
CA LEU A 81 6.91 -52.22 -4.86
C LEU A 81 8.38 -52.65 -4.64
N ASP A 82 8.93 -53.44 -5.56
CA ASP A 82 10.23 -54.14 -5.48
C ASP A 82 11.40 -53.36 -6.11
N LYS A 83 11.14 -52.29 -6.86
CA LYS A 83 12.17 -51.48 -7.51
C LYS A 83 12.67 -50.33 -6.62
N PRO A 84 13.98 -50.01 -6.68
CA PRO A 84 14.50 -48.81 -6.03
C PRO A 84 13.81 -47.57 -6.60
N LEU A 85 13.56 -46.60 -5.72
CA LEU A 85 12.89 -45.36 -6.08
C LEU A 85 13.80 -44.44 -6.89
N GLU A 86 13.24 -43.87 -7.95
CA GLU A 86 13.82 -42.74 -8.67
C GLU A 86 12.97 -41.51 -8.35
N SER A 87 13.53 -40.56 -7.60
CA SER A 87 12.95 -39.22 -7.46
C SER A 87 13.60 -38.29 -8.49
N GLN A 88 12.80 -37.33 -8.97
CA GLN A 88 13.22 -36.33 -9.94
C GLN A 88 12.82 -34.95 -9.43
N ILE A 89 13.55 -33.93 -9.87
CA ILE A 89 13.22 -32.53 -9.60
C ILE A 89 12.53 -31.99 -10.85
N ILE A 90 11.34 -31.42 -10.67
CA ILE A 90 10.64 -30.72 -11.73
C ILE A 90 10.93 -29.24 -11.57
N GLN A 91 11.49 -28.64 -12.61
CA GLN A 91 11.58 -27.19 -12.74
C GLN A 91 10.56 -26.76 -13.80
N ALA A 92 9.75 -25.77 -13.48
CA ALA A 92 8.68 -25.35 -14.35
C ALA A 92 8.55 -23.83 -14.43
N LYS A 93 8.29 -23.32 -15.63
CA LYS A 93 8.02 -21.90 -15.87
C LYS A 93 6.72 -21.73 -16.63
N ILE A 94 5.84 -20.88 -16.10
CA ILE A 94 4.61 -20.48 -16.81
C ILE A 94 4.92 -19.34 -17.78
N LEU A 95 4.53 -19.51 -19.04
CA LEU A 95 4.68 -18.48 -20.07
C LEU A 95 3.45 -17.58 -20.07
N ASN A 96 3.59 -16.34 -19.62
CA ASN A 96 2.50 -15.36 -19.70
C ASN A 96 2.47 -14.79 -21.13
N GLY A 97 1.38 -15.05 -21.87
CA GLY A 97 1.24 -14.82 -23.30
C GLY A 97 1.65 -13.43 -23.82
N GLN A 98 2.92 -13.30 -24.22
CA GLN A 98 3.32 -12.39 -25.29
C GLN A 98 3.03 -13.07 -26.63
N THR A 99 2.32 -12.35 -27.49
CA THR A 99 1.92 -12.63 -28.89
C THR A 99 2.59 -13.86 -29.52
N VAL A 100 1.91 -15.01 -29.52
CA VAL A 100 2.33 -16.18 -30.31
C VAL A 100 1.48 -16.23 -31.58
N SER A 101 2.12 -15.94 -32.72
CA SER A 101 1.55 -16.19 -34.04
C SER A 101 1.36 -17.69 -34.26
N LYS A 102 0.11 -18.07 -34.54
CA LYS A 102 -0.34 -19.31 -35.21
C LYS A 102 0.62 -20.50 -35.14
N ILE A 103 0.59 -21.25 -34.04
CA ILE A 103 0.74 -22.70 -34.05
C ILE A 103 -0.35 -23.25 -33.11
N GLU A 104 -1.01 -24.31 -33.56
CA GLU A 104 -2.16 -24.94 -32.93
C GLU A 104 -1.88 -25.38 -31.48
N GLN A 105 -2.90 -25.23 -30.64
CA GLN A 105 -2.91 -25.35 -29.18
C GLN A 105 -2.31 -26.65 -28.63
N THR A 106 -1.44 -26.56 -27.61
CA THR A 106 -1.70 -26.92 -26.19
C THR A 106 -0.42 -26.74 -25.36
N ASP A 107 -0.55 -26.15 -24.16
CA ASP A 107 0.38 -26.20 -23.00
C ASP A 107 1.15 -24.91 -22.63
N ASP A 108 0.54 -24.08 -21.77
CA ASP A 108 1.01 -22.78 -21.26
C ASP A 108 2.22 -22.83 -20.28
N CYS A 109 2.95 -23.95 -20.18
CA CYS A 109 4.10 -24.06 -19.28
C CYS A 109 5.24 -24.94 -19.83
N VAL A 110 6.47 -24.50 -19.63
CA VAL A 110 7.68 -25.26 -19.95
C VAL A 110 8.10 -26.05 -18.72
N LEU A 111 8.28 -27.36 -18.89
CA LEU A 111 8.73 -28.28 -17.84
C LEU A 111 10.11 -28.81 -18.19
N ASP A 112 11.01 -28.79 -17.22
CA ASP A 112 12.30 -29.46 -17.28
C ASP A 112 12.41 -30.47 -16.12
N VAL A 113 12.90 -31.67 -16.44
CA VAL A 113 12.97 -32.80 -15.52
C VAL A 113 14.44 -33.10 -15.26
N VAL A 114 14.89 -32.75 -14.07
CA VAL A 114 16.31 -32.81 -13.69
C VAL A 114 16.51 -33.94 -12.68
N GLN A 115 17.59 -34.71 -12.84
CA GLN A 115 17.98 -35.70 -11.83
C GLN A 115 18.52 -34.98 -10.58
N PRO A 116 18.17 -35.40 -9.36
CA PRO A 116 18.75 -34.83 -8.15
C PRO A 116 20.26 -35.05 -8.11
N HIS A 117 21.04 -34.01 -7.80
CA HIS A 117 22.50 -34.12 -7.63
C HIS A 117 22.84 -35.10 -6.50
N GLU A 118 23.93 -35.88 -6.64
CA GLU A 118 24.37 -36.91 -5.69
C GLU A 118 24.63 -36.37 -4.26
N ASP A 119 24.94 -35.09 -4.11
CA ASP A 119 25.12 -34.40 -2.81
C ASP A 119 23.88 -33.61 -2.32
N GLY A 120 22.77 -33.64 -3.08
CA GLY A 120 21.69 -32.65 -3.00
C GLY A 120 20.30 -33.21 -2.75
N THR A 121 20.06 -33.83 -1.59
CA THR A 121 18.68 -33.92 -1.05
C THR A 121 18.28 -32.55 -0.48
N GLY A 122 18.14 -31.55 -1.35
CA GLY A 122 17.55 -30.28 -0.95
C GLY A 122 16.17 -30.52 -0.32
N THR A 123 15.85 -29.79 0.75
CA THR A 123 14.50 -29.84 1.34
C THR A 123 13.53 -29.12 0.40
N PHE A 124 12.66 -29.84 -0.28
CA PHE A 124 11.59 -29.25 -1.09
C PHE A 124 10.30 -29.18 -0.28
N ASP A 125 9.59 -28.06 -0.41
CA ASP A 125 8.38 -27.86 0.36
C ASP A 125 7.14 -28.50 -0.31
N PHE A 126 7.18 -28.69 -1.63
CA PHE A 126 6.14 -29.31 -2.45
C PHE A 126 6.61 -30.64 -3.06
N GLY A 127 5.75 -31.67 -3.00
CA GLY A 127 5.99 -32.99 -3.59
C GLY A 127 4.77 -33.54 -4.33
N LEU A 128 5.01 -34.33 -5.38
CA LEU A 128 3.99 -35.11 -6.09
C LEU A 128 4.43 -36.57 -6.22
N GLU A 129 3.58 -37.48 -5.74
CA GLU A 129 3.74 -38.93 -5.87
C GLU A 129 2.66 -39.49 -6.78
N ILE A 130 3.07 -40.16 -7.86
CA ILE A 130 2.16 -40.89 -8.75
C ILE A 130 2.32 -42.39 -8.48
N LEU A 131 1.23 -43.03 -8.07
CA LEU A 131 1.14 -44.47 -7.85
C LEU A 131 0.47 -45.10 -9.09
N ALA A 132 1.29 -45.74 -9.94
CA ALA A 132 0.85 -46.46 -11.12
C ALA A 132 1.04 -47.96 -10.89
N ASP A 133 0.06 -48.78 -11.26
CA ASP A 133 0.21 -50.26 -11.29
C ASP A 133 0.42 -50.93 -9.91
N VAL A 134 -0.23 -50.41 -8.86
CA VAL A 134 -0.25 -51.04 -7.53
C VAL A 134 -1.66 -51.57 -7.25
N ASP A 135 -1.92 -52.83 -7.65
CA ASP A 135 -3.20 -53.51 -7.37
C ASP A 135 -3.40 -53.70 -5.86
N ASN A 136 -4.61 -53.44 -5.36
CA ASN A 136 -5.02 -53.63 -3.96
C ASN A 136 -4.23 -52.84 -2.90
N PHE A 137 -3.64 -51.69 -3.25
CA PHE A 137 -2.96 -50.85 -2.27
C PHE A 137 -3.93 -49.86 -1.62
N ASP A 138 -4.14 -49.97 -0.30
CA ASP A 138 -4.95 -49.02 0.46
C ASP A 138 -4.29 -47.63 0.40
N SER A 139 -4.81 -46.76 -0.46
CA SER A 139 -4.34 -45.38 -0.66
C SER A 139 -4.39 -44.56 0.64
N ALA A 140 -5.16 -44.97 1.66
CA ALA A 140 -5.16 -44.34 2.97
C ALA A 140 -3.99 -44.75 3.88
N LYS A 141 -3.26 -45.82 3.56
CA LYS A 141 -2.14 -46.37 4.36
C LYS A 141 -0.80 -46.41 3.63
N ALA A 142 -0.72 -45.85 2.43
CA ALA A 142 0.50 -45.80 1.65
C ALA A 142 1.60 -44.99 2.37
N PRO A 143 2.79 -45.55 2.63
CA PRO A 143 3.89 -44.77 3.18
C PRO A 143 4.31 -43.70 2.16
N THR A 144 4.45 -42.46 2.62
CA THR A 144 4.93 -41.35 1.79
C THR A 144 6.38 -41.60 1.38
N LEU A 145 6.67 -41.38 0.12
CA LEU A 145 7.98 -41.56 -0.50
C LEU A 145 8.84 -40.29 -0.40
N LEU A 146 8.18 -39.14 -0.44
CA LEU A 146 8.79 -37.81 -0.33
C LEU A 146 8.55 -37.22 1.07
N ASP A 147 9.55 -36.53 1.61
CA ASP A 147 9.42 -35.77 2.85
C ASP A 147 9.18 -34.28 2.56
N CYS A 148 8.01 -34.00 2.00
CA CYS A 148 7.56 -32.64 1.73
C CYS A 148 6.48 -32.20 2.74
N PRO A 149 6.55 -30.97 3.29
CA PRO A 149 5.49 -30.34 4.06
C PRO A 149 4.13 -30.30 3.37
N PHE A 150 4.10 -30.20 2.04
CA PHE A 150 2.89 -30.32 1.22
C PHE A 150 3.12 -31.38 0.14
N LEU A 151 2.43 -32.51 0.27
CA LEU A 151 2.58 -33.67 -0.60
C LEU A 151 1.23 -34.07 -1.19
N VAL A 152 1.22 -34.32 -2.49
CA VAL A 152 0.05 -34.86 -3.19
C VAL A 152 0.35 -36.27 -3.65
N GLN A 153 -0.48 -37.22 -3.26
CA GLN A 153 -0.47 -38.59 -3.77
C GLN A 153 -1.63 -38.77 -4.74
N TYR A 154 -1.33 -39.20 -5.96
CA TYR A 154 -2.32 -39.52 -6.99
C TYR A 154 -2.24 -41.01 -7.34
N HIS A 155 -3.33 -41.73 -7.09
CA HIS A 155 -3.45 -43.14 -7.46
C HIS A 155 -4.08 -43.27 -8.83
N ALA A 156 -3.33 -43.73 -9.83
CA ALA A 156 -3.79 -43.72 -11.21
C ALA A 156 -4.92 -44.72 -11.50
N MET A 157 -4.97 -45.86 -10.79
CA MET A 157 -6.01 -46.89 -11.01
C MET A 157 -7.30 -46.61 -10.23
N GLU A 158 -7.22 -46.39 -8.91
CA GLU A 158 -8.37 -45.96 -8.11
C GLU A 158 -8.86 -44.54 -8.42
N MET A 159 -8.05 -43.75 -9.15
CA MET A 159 -8.29 -42.34 -9.42
C MET A 159 -8.58 -41.53 -8.15
N THR A 160 -7.81 -41.83 -7.10
CA THR A 160 -7.88 -41.17 -5.80
C THR A 160 -6.78 -40.14 -5.66
N LEU A 161 -7.12 -39.02 -5.02
CA LEU A 161 -6.22 -37.93 -4.70
C LEU A 161 -6.15 -37.77 -3.18
N THR A 162 -4.94 -37.82 -2.65
CA THR A 162 -4.66 -37.59 -1.23
C THR A 162 -3.75 -36.38 -1.07
N MET A 163 -4.23 -35.33 -0.38
CA MET A 163 -3.41 -34.17 -0.03
C MET A 163 -2.92 -34.30 1.42
N ILE A 164 -1.62 -34.40 1.59
CA ILE A 164 -0.91 -34.56 2.86
C ILE A 164 -0.20 -33.25 3.20
N TYR A 165 -0.41 -32.72 4.40
CA TYR A 165 0.21 -31.45 4.79
C TYR A 165 0.62 -31.37 6.26
N ASP A 166 1.56 -30.47 6.58
CA ASP A 166 1.94 -30.12 7.95
C ASP A 166 0.96 -29.13 8.60
N ARG A 167 0.28 -29.57 9.66
CA ARG A 167 -0.68 -28.74 10.44
C ARG A 167 -0.04 -27.53 11.12
N LYS A 168 1.27 -27.55 11.37
CA LYS A 168 1.98 -26.40 11.93
C LYS A 168 2.13 -25.28 10.92
N LEU A 169 2.14 -25.61 9.62
CA LEU A 169 2.27 -24.63 8.54
C LEU A 169 0.93 -24.18 8.00
N MET A 170 -0.08 -25.06 7.99
CA MET A 170 -1.38 -24.80 7.37
C MET A 170 -2.52 -25.35 8.24
N ASP A 171 -3.51 -24.51 8.55
CA ASP A 171 -4.72 -24.94 9.28
C ASP A 171 -5.81 -25.49 8.34
N ASN A 172 -6.94 -25.92 8.91
CA ASN A 172 -8.01 -26.56 8.14
C ASN A 172 -8.73 -25.61 7.16
N ASP A 173 -8.81 -24.30 7.46
CA ASP A 173 -9.48 -23.34 6.57
C ASP A 173 -8.68 -23.19 5.26
N TYR A 174 -7.35 -23.08 5.38
CA TYR A 174 -6.45 -23.03 4.23
C TYR A 174 -6.37 -24.37 3.52
N ALA A 175 -6.33 -25.47 4.26
CA ALA A 175 -6.23 -26.80 3.69
C ALA A 175 -7.47 -27.16 2.85
N ASP A 176 -8.68 -26.84 3.32
CA ASP A 176 -9.92 -27.07 2.57
C ASP A 176 -9.92 -26.27 1.24
N ALA A 177 -9.53 -24.99 1.29
CA ALA A 177 -9.43 -24.15 0.09
C ALA A 177 -8.37 -24.67 -0.89
N ALA A 178 -7.18 -25.03 -0.40
CA ALA A 178 -6.10 -25.60 -1.21
C ALA A 178 -6.52 -26.94 -1.84
N PHE A 179 -7.19 -27.81 -1.10
CA PHE A 179 -7.64 -29.11 -1.59
C PHE A 179 -8.66 -28.98 -2.71
N LYS A 180 -9.70 -28.16 -2.53
CA LYS A 180 -10.72 -27.92 -3.56
C LYS A 180 -10.10 -27.32 -4.83
N MET A 181 -9.15 -26.40 -4.68
CA MET A 181 -8.40 -25.83 -5.80
C MET A 181 -7.55 -26.89 -6.52
N LEU A 182 -6.83 -27.72 -5.78
CA LEU A 182 -6.02 -28.81 -6.31
C LEU A 182 -6.88 -29.80 -7.12
N VAL A 183 -8.03 -30.22 -6.56
CA VAL A 183 -8.97 -31.11 -7.25
C VAL A 183 -9.46 -30.48 -8.56
N ASN A 184 -9.75 -29.18 -8.58
CA ASN A 184 -10.18 -28.48 -9.79
C ASN A 184 -9.07 -28.38 -10.85
N HIS A 185 -7.79 -28.25 -10.47
CA HIS A 185 -6.67 -28.29 -11.43
C HIS A 185 -6.41 -29.71 -11.96
N ILE A 186 -6.46 -30.71 -11.10
CA ILE A 186 -6.19 -32.11 -11.48
C ILE A 186 -7.35 -32.71 -12.26
N SER A 187 -8.59 -32.38 -11.93
CA SER A 187 -9.77 -32.89 -12.64
C SER A 187 -9.89 -32.31 -14.05
N ARG A 188 -10.45 -33.08 -14.98
CA ARG A 188 -10.75 -32.59 -16.36
C ARG A 188 -11.98 -31.67 -16.40
N THR A 189 -12.88 -31.86 -15.44
CA THR A 189 -14.08 -31.05 -15.23
C THR A 189 -13.99 -30.37 -13.87
N LYS A 190 -14.49 -29.15 -13.77
CA LYS A 190 -14.59 -28.44 -12.49
C LYS A 190 -15.52 -29.23 -11.56
N VAL A 191 -14.99 -29.67 -10.43
CA VAL A 191 -15.70 -30.50 -9.44
C VAL A 191 -16.39 -29.60 -8.43
N TYR A 192 -15.66 -28.60 -7.94
CA TYR A 192 -16.16 -27.64 -6.96
C TYR A 192 -16.45 -26.30 -7.62
N ALA A 193 -17.59 -25.71 -7.28
CA ALA A 193 -17.92 -24.37 -7.73
C ALA A 193 -17.10 -23.31 -6.95
N ASP A 194 -16.87 -22.14 -7.56
CA ASP A 194 -16.03 -21.10 -6.91
C ASP A 194 -16.59 -20.66 -5.55
N HIS A 195 -17.91 -20.64 -5.41
CA HIS A 195 -18.61 -20.28 -4.17
C HIS A 195 -18.50 -21.35 -3.07
N GLU A 196 -18.10 -22.58 -3.39
CA GLU A 196 -17.85 -23.64 -2.41
C GLU A 196 -16.46 -23.52 -1.76
N THR A 197 -15.57 -22.73 -2.36
CA THR A 197 -14.28 -22.36 -1.77
C THR A 197 -14.43 -21.06 -1.01
N ARG A 198 -13.84 -20.98 0.18
CA ARG A 198 -13.79 -19.72 0.92
C ARG A 198 -12.94 -18.72 0.12
N PRO A 199 -13.51 -17.60 -0.36
CA PRO A 199 -12.76 -16.67 -1.19
C PRO A 199 -11.90 -15.74 -0.34
N SER A 200 -10.83 -15.21 -0.95
CA SER A 200 -9.94 -14.22 -0.33
C SER A 200 -10.56 -12.82 -0.36
N VAL A 201 -11.60 -12.62 0.46
CA VAL A 201 -12.33 -11.35 0.61
C VAL A 201 -12.43 -10.99 2.09
N LEU A 202 -12.06 -9.75 2.43
CA LEU A 202 -12.13 -9.21 3.78
C LEU A 202 -13.00 -7.96 3.82
N SER A 203 -13.76 -7.79 4.90
CA SER A 203 -14.59 -6.60 5.18
C SER A 203 -15.63 -6.30 4.09
N HIS A 204 -16.36 -7.33 3.63
CA HIS A 204 -17.48 -7.19 2.70
C HIS A 204 -18.83 -7.59 3.35
N PRO A 205 -19.91 -6.79 3.18
CA PRO A 205 -19.92 -5.45 2.60
C PRO A 205 -19.11 -4.46 3.45
N PRO A 206 -18.53 -3.42 2.84
CA PRO A 206 -17.84 -2.38 3.60
C PRO A 206 -18.86 -1.57 4.39
N LEU A 207 -18.41 -0.93 5.47
CA LEU A 207 -19.25 -0.03 6.25
C LEU A 207 -19.61 1.20 5.41
N MET A 208 -20.88 1.31 5.02
CA MET A 208 -21.43 2.43 4.24
C MET A 208 -21.92 3.59 5.13
N ARG A 209 -21.28 3.78 6.29
CA ARG A 209 -21.55 4.90 7.20
C ARG A 209 -20.27 5.32 7.90
N SER A 210 -20.10 6.62 8.12
CA SER A 210 -18.99 7.13 8.91
C SER A 210 -19.05 6.55 10.33
N PRO A 211 -17.99 5.90 10.83
CA PRO A 211 -17.96 5.42 12.19
C PRO A 211 -18.04 6.50 13.30
N LEU A 212 -17.86 7.76 12.95
CA LEU A 212 -17.87 8.88 13.88
C LEU A 212 -19.19 9.65 13.88
N LEU A 213 -19.99 9.56 12.83
CA LEU A 213 -21.32 10.15 12.78
C LEU A 213 -22.28 9.10 13.37
N GLY A 214 -23.07 9.49 14.38
CA GLY A 214 -24.21 8.67 14.85
C GLY A 214 -25.31 8.59 13.77
N ASP A 215 -26.52 8.19 14.12
CA ASP A 215 -27.67 8.15 13.20
C ASP A 215 -28.15 9.54 12.70
N GLU A 216 -27.40 10.62 12.97
CA GLU A 216 -27.74 11.95 12.48
C GLU A 216 -27.37 12.13 11.00
N ALA A 217 -28.34 12.59 10.22
CA ALA A 217 -28.29 12.81 8.77
C ALA A 217 -27.45 14.04 8.32
N LEU A 218 -26.29 14.27 8.95
CA LEU A 218 -25.37 15.30 8.48
C LEU A 218 -24.50 14.76 7.35
N PRO A 219 -24.19 15.57 6.32
CA PRO A 219 -23.31 15.15 5.24
C PRO A 219 -21.91 14.82 5.77
N SER A 220 -21.37 13.71 5.27
CA SER A 220 -20.04 13.14 5.51
C SER A 220 -18.97 13.96 4.78
N LEU A 221 -18.86 15.24 5.12
CA LEU A 221 -17.81 16.12 4.62
C LEU A 221 -16.51 15.86 5.38
N LEU A 222 -15.36 15.95 4.68
CA LEU A 222 -14.04 15.89 5.30
C LEU A 222 -13.90 16.78 6.55
N HIS A 223 -14.44 18.00 6.53
CA HIS A 223 -14.39 18.92 7.66
C HIS A 223 -15.56 18.79 8.66
N SER A 224 -16.50 17.84 8.48
CA SER A 224 -17.65 17.67 9.40
C SER A 224 -17.22 17.32 10.83
N GLY A 225 -16.15 16.54 10.98
CA GLY A 225 -15.59 16.22 12.29
C GLY A 225 -15.04 17.47 13.01
N PHE A 226 -14.34 18.34 12.29
CA PHE A 226 -13.91 19.65 12.80
C PHE A 226 -15.12 20.49 13.24
N SER A 227 -16.14 20.62 12.40
CA SER A 227 -17.34 21.41 12.73
C SER A 227 -18.07 20.89 13.98
N ARG A 228 -18.09 19.57 14.20
CA ARG A 228 -18.61 18.99 15.44
C ARG A 228 -17.77 19.40 16.64
N THR A 229 -16.45 19.26 16.55
CA THR A 229 -15.54 19.64 17.63
C THR A 229 -15.60 21.14 17.95
N VAL A 230 -15.84 22.02 16.95
CA VAL A 230 -16.10 23.45 17.21
C VAL A 230 -17.33 23.64 18.09
N LYS A 231 -18.43 22.92 17.83
CA LYS A 231 -19.66 23.00 18.64
C LYS A 231 -19.46 22.45 20.05
N GLU A 232 -18.77 21.33 20.20
CA GLU A 232 -18.57 20.66 21.48
C GLU A 232 -17.49 21.33 22.35
N HIS A 233 -16.42 21.81 21.72
CA HIS A 233 -15.18 22.23 22.37
C HIS A 233 -14.53 23.48 21.74
N PRO A 234 -15.25 24.61 21.59
CA PRO A 234 -14.74 25.79 20.88
C PRO A 234 -13.48 26.42 21.51
N GLY A 235 -13.30 26.25 22.82
CA GLY A 235 -12.16 26.78 23.57
C GLY A 235 -10.90 25.90 23.57
N ARG A 236 -10.95 24.67 23.04
CA ARG A 236 -9.74 23.82 22.96
C ARG A 236 -8.80 24.36 21.87
N HIS A 237 -7.50 24.15 22.03
CA HIS A 237 -6.52 24.49 20.99
C HIS A 237 -6.65 23.54 19.80
N ALA A 238 -6.86 24.09 18.61
CA ALA A 238 -6.93 23.36 17.35
C ALA A 238 -5.58 23.34 16.63
N LEU A 239 -4.82 24.44 16.72
CA LEU A 239 -3.52 24.63 16.07
C LEU A 239 -2.52 25.24 17.06
N ASP A 240 -1.31 24.70 17.12
CA ASP A 240 -0.14 25.25 17.83
C ASP A 240 1.09 25.16 16.91
N TYR A 241 1.45 26.28 16.29
CA TYR A 241 2.62 26.42 15.44
C TYR A 241 3.76 27.09 16.22
N ARG A 242 4.96 26.50 16.17
CA ARG A 242 6.14 27.00 16.88
C ARG A 242 7.36 27.03 15.97
N SER A 243 7.98 28.20 15.84
CA SER A 243 9.30 28.39 15.24
C SER A 243 10.32 28.82 16.30
N GLU A 244 11.48 29.34 15.87
CA GLU A 244 12.45 29.95 16.79
C GLU A 244 11.91 31.24 17.41
N THR A 245 11.21 32.05 16.61
CA THR A 245 10.82 33.42 16.97
C THR A 245 9.32 33.61 17.12
N THR A 246 8.51 32.63 16.70
CA THR A 246 7.06 32.77 16.60
C THR A 246 6.36 31.63 17.32
N GLN A 247 5.37 31.96 18.13
CA GLN A 247 4.36 31.04 18.63
C GLN A 247 3.00 31.53 18.15
N PHE A 248 2.29 30.69 17.41
CA PHE A 248 0.98 31.00 16.86
C PHE A 248 0.00 29.89 17.25
N THR A 249 -1.04 30.24 18.00
CA THR A 249 -2.02 29.28 18.51
C THR A 249 -3.43 29.76 18.20
N LEU A 250 -4.29 28.84 17.76
CA LEU A 250 -5.71 29.10 17.57
C LEU A 250 -6.55 28.06 18.31
N THR A 251 -7.63 28.51 18.95
CA THR A 251 -8.69 27.61 19.42
C THR A 251 -9.53 27.11 18.25
N TYR A 252 -10.33 26.06 18.46
CA TYR A 252 -11.30 25.59 17.46
C TYR A 252 -12.25 26.70 17.01
N GLY A 253 -12.79 27.49 17.95
CA GLY A 253 -13.68 28.61 17.60
C GLY A 253 -12.99 29.73 16.83
N GLN A 254 -11.74 30.05 17.15
CA GLN A 254 -10.97 31.06 16.41
C GLN A 254 -10.61 30.57 15.00
N LEU A 255 -10.16 29.31 14.88
CA LEU A 255 -9.85 28.70 13.59
C LEU A 255 -11.10 28.61 12.71
N ASP A 256 -12.25 28.27 13.31
CA ASP A 256 -13.53 28.23 12.60
C ASP A 256 -13.91 29.60 12.03
N ALA A 257 -13.90 30.64 12.86
CA ALA A 257 -14.20 32.00 12.45
C ALA A 257 -13.27 32.52 11.34
N LEU A 258 -11.96 32.34 11.51
CA LEU A 258 -10.94 32.78 10.56
C LEU A 258 -11.12 32.11 9.20
N THR A 259 -11.33 30.79 9.20
CA THR A 259 -11.51 30.00 7.97
C THR A 259 -12.85 30.24 7.30
N THR A 260 -13.91 30.53 8.06
CA THR A 260 -15.20 30.98 7.52
C THR A 260 -15.06 32.34 6.83
N LYS A 261 -14.33 33.29 7.43
CA LYS A 261 -14.10 34.60 6.81
C LYS A 261 -13.29 34.48 5.52
N LEU A 262 -12.23 33.65 5.54
CA LEU A 262 -11.44 33.36 4.35
C LEU A 262 -12.30 32.67 3.26
N ALA A 263 -13.17 31.73 3.63
CA ALA A 263 -14.07 31.08 2.69
C ALA A 263 -14.97 32.08 1.93
N HIS A 264 -15.52 33.09 2.62
CA HIS A 264 -16.26 34.17 1.95
C HIS A 264 -15.38 34.99 1.00
N LYS A 265 -14.13 35.27 1.38
CA LYS A 265 -13.17 35.98 0.53
C LYS A 265 -12.84 35.17 -0.72
N LEU A 266 -12.61 33.87 -0.58
CA LEU A 266 -12.38 32.95 -1.71
C LEU A 266 -13.57 32.96 -2.66
N ARG A 267 -14.80 32.83 -2.16
CA ARG A 267 -16.02 32.86 -2.99
C ARG A 267 -16.24 34.19 -3.69
N SER A 268 -15.76 35.30 -3.13
CA SER A 268 -15.88 36.63 -3.74
C SER A 268 -14.82 36.89 -4.81
N ASN A 269 -13.65 36.25 -4.70
CA ASN A 269 -12.54 36.42 -5.62
C ASN A 269 -12.54 35.40 -6.77
N ILE A 270 -13.11 34.20 -6.56
CA ILE A 270 -13.14 33.16 -7.58
C ILE A 270 -14.44 33.31 -8.38
N PRO A 271 -14.36 33.50 -9.71
CA PRO A 271 -15.54 33.54 -10.56
C PRO A 271 -16.36 32.27 -10.40
N HIS A 272 -17.67 32.40 -10.27
CA HIS A 272 -18.57 31.26 -10.35
C HIS A 272 -18.56 30.73 -11.78
N ALA A 273 -17.73 29.72 -12.03
CA ALA A 273 -17.66 29.09 -13.34
C ALA A 273 -19.05 28.58 -13.75
N SER A 274 -19.48 28.92 -14.96
CA SER A 274 -20.73 28.49 -15.57
C SER A 274 -20.69 27.04 -16.11
N HIS A 275 -19.67 26.26 -15.77
CA HIS A 275 -19.44 24.92 -16.33
C HIS A 275 -19.44 23.84 -15.26
N GLN A 276 -19.87 22.63 -15.65
CA GLN A 276 -20.21 21.45 -14.85
C GLN A 276 -19.08 20.86 -13.97
N THR A 277 -17.94 21.52 -13.83
CA THR A 277 -16.75 21.03 -13.11
C THR A 277 -16.56 21.80 -11.81
N GLN A 278 -16.33 21.08 -10.70
CA GLN A 278 -16.08 21.69 -9.41
C GLN A 278 -14.75 22.46 -9.40
N THR A 279 -14.74 23.64 -8.77
CA THR A 279 -13.54 24.49 -8.63
C THR A 279 -12.47 23.82 -7.77
N ILE A 280 -11.23 23.77 -8.29
CA ILE A 280 -10.03 23.32 -7.59
C ILE A 280 -9.14 24.53 -7.33
N VAL A 281 -8.68 24.71 -6.09
CA VAL A 281 -7.84 25.82 -5.63
C VAL A 281 -6.45 25.30 -5.28
N PRO A 282 -5.42 25.61 -6.07
CA PRO A 282 -4.05 25.27 -5.73
C PRO A 282 -3.55 26.00 -4.48
N VAL A 283 -2.75 25.30 -3.68
CA VAL A 283 -2.15 25.82 -2.44
C VAL A 283 -0.64 25.62 -2.52
N TYR A 284 0.09 26.72 -2.75
CA TYR A 284 1.55 26.73 -2.86
C TYR A 284 2.17 27.23 -1.55
N MET A 285 2.32 26.31 -0.59
CA MET A 285 2.83 26.62 0.74
C MET A 285 3.51 25.38 1.34
N THR A 286 4.49 25.63 2.21
CA THR A 286 4.96 24.60 3.14
C THR A 286 4.02 24.49 4.34
N ALA A 287 4.30 23.57 5.26
CA ALA A 287 3.58 23.47 6.53
C ALA A 287 3.69 24.79 7.32
N SER A 288 2.60 25.55 7.38
CA SER A 288 2.50 26.85 8.06
C SER A 288 1.05 27.09 8.54
N PRO A 289 0.80 28.07 9.44
CA PRO A 289 -0.58 28.42 9.81
C PRO A 289 -1.46 28.74 8.60
N ALA A 290 -0.94 29.51 7.63
CA ALA A 290 -1.62 29.85 6.40
C ALA A 290 -2.04 28.61 5.61
N PHE A 291 -1.17 27.59 5.53
CA PHE A 291 -1.49 26.33 4.85
C PHE A 291 -2.71 25.61 5.47
N TYR A 292 -2.74 25.43 6.79
CA TYR A 292 -3.86 24.75 7.46
C TYR A 292 -5.17 25.54 7.37
N ILE A 293 -5.08 26.87 7.49
CA ILE A 293 -6.22 27.78 7.36
C ILE A 293 -6.78 27.75 5.93
N SER A 294 -5.90 27.70 4.93
CA SER A 294 -6.26 27.65 3.51
C SER A 294 -7.10 26.42 3.19
N TRP A 295 -6.63 25.23 3.56
CA TRP A 295 -7.34 23.97 3.28
C TRP A 295 -8.75 23.99 3.85
N LEU A 296 -8.88 24.39 5.12
CA LEU A 296 -10.19 24.42 5.77
C LEU A 296 -11.12 25.48 5.16
N ALA A 297 -10.60 26.64 4.78
CA ALA A 297 -11.37 27.69 4.12
C ALA A 297 -11.82 27.30 2.71
N VAL A 298 -10.97 26.62 1.94
CA VAL A 298 -11.29 26.09 0.61
C VAL A 298 -12.43 25.08 0.70
N LEU A 299 -12.34 24.13 1.64
CA LEU A 299 -13.40 23.15 1.87
C LEU A 299 -14.72 23.82 2.31
N LYS A 300 -14.66 24.81 3.19
CA LYS A 300 -15.84 25.58 3.63
C LYS A 300 -16.47 26.40 2.50
N ALA A 301 -15.67 26.87 1.55
CA ALA A 301 -16.14 27.60 0.38
C ALA A 301 -16.89 26.72 -0.64
N GLY A 302 -16.81 25.38 -0.49
CA GLY A 302 -17.35 24.37 -1.42
C GLY A 302 -16.40 24.01 -2.55
N PHE A 303 -15.11 24.31 -2.39
CA PHE A 303 -14.08 24.04 -3.40
C PHE A 303 -13.17 22.89 -2.96
N ALA A 304 -12.43 22.31 -3.90
CA ALA A 304 -11.41 21.30 -3.61
C ALA A 304 -10.03 21.95 -3.51
N PHE A 305 -9.19 21.55 -2.55
CA PHE A 305 -7.81 22.04 -2.50
C PHE A 305 -6.86 21.14 -3.32
N CYS A 306 -5.78 21.72 -3.84
CA CYS A 306 -4.71 20.99 -4.52
C CYS A 306 -3.34 21.49 -4.03
N PRO A 307 -2.65 20.77 -3.12
CA PRO A 307 -1.35 21.22 -2.65
C PRO A 307 -0.31 21.11 -3.77
N LEU A 308 0.51 22.14 -3.90
CA LEU A 308 1.57 22.20 -4.89
C LEU A 308 2.94 21.88 -4.26
N PRO A 309 3.81 21.10 -4.93
CA PRO A 309 5.15 20.82 -4.45
C PRO A 309 6.06 22.06 -4.55
N VAL A 310 6.35 22.70 -3.42
CA VAL A 310 7.10 23.97 -3.39
C VAL A 310 8.54 23.92 -3.95
N ASN A 311 9.13 22.73 -4.04
CA ASN A 311 10.48 22.52 -4.57
C ASN A 311 10.46 21.97 -6.02
N ALA A 312 9.29 21.82 -6.62
CA ALA A 312 9.20 21.28 -7.98
C ALA A 312 9.65 22.29 -9.04
N PRO A 313 10.17 21.82 -10.18
CA PRO A 313 10.49 22.68 -11.31
C PRO A 313 9.27 23.49 -11.77
N ALA A 314 9.52 24.70 -12.26
CA ALA A 314 8.47 25.61 -12.72
C ALA A 314 7.51 24.98 -13.74
N ILE A 315 8.05 24.21 -14.69
CA ILE A 315 7.24 23.52 -15.71
C ILE A 315 6.28 22.48 -15.11
N GLU A 316 6.68 21.79 -14.05
CA GLU A 316 5.81 20.81 -13.39
C GLU A 316 4.65 21.51 -12.68
N LEU A 317 4.95 22.61 -11.99
CA LEU A 317 3.95 23.44 -11.34
C LEU A 317 2.98 24.05 -12.35
N GLN A 318 3.49 24.56 -13.48
CA GLN A 318 2.66 25.06 -14.58
C GLN A 318 1.70 23.97 -15.08
N ASN A 319 2.21 22.77 -15.38
CA ASN A 319 1.39 21.65 -15.85
C ASN A 319 0.26 21.29 -14.88
N ILE A 320 0.56 21.22 -13.57
CA ILE A 320 -0.46 20.93 -12.55
C ILE A 320 -1.54 22.00 -12.54
N VAL A 321 -1.13 23.26 -12.59
CA VAL A 321 -2.05 24.37 -12.41
C VAL A 321 -2.93 24.59 -13.65
N GLU A 322 -2.39 24.32 -14.85
CA GLU A 322 -3.15 24.23 -16.09
C GLU A 322 -4.14 23.04 -16.06
N ASP A 323 -3.69 21.86 -15.61
CA ASP A 323 -4.53 20.65 -15.56
C ASP A 323 -5.73 20.80 -14.61
N VAL A 324 -5.58 21.57 -13.52
CA VAL A 324 -6.70 21.91 -12.62
C VAL A 324 -7.49 23.15 -13.02
N CYS A 325 -7.11 23.85 -14.10
CA CYS A 325 -7.75 25.08 -14.58
C CYS A 325 -7.90 26.14 -13.47
N ALA A 326 -6.82 26.40 -12.73
CA ALA A 326 -6.90 27.25 -11.55
C ALA A 326 -7.25 28.71 -11.89
N ALA A 327 -8.20 29.28 -11.15
CA ALA A 327 -8.54 30.71 -11.20
C ALA A 327 -7.84 31.54 -10.11
N LEU A 328 -7.39 30.87 -9.04
CA LEU A 328 -6.76 31.49 -7.88
C LEU A 328 -5.75 30.52 -7.25
N VAL A 329 -4.55 30.98 -6.93
CA VAL A 329 -3.55 30.23 -6.16
C VAL A 329 -3.38 30.86 -4.77
N LEU A 330 -3.31 30.02 -3.73
CA LEU A 330 -3.06 30.48 -2.36
C LEU A 330 -1.57 30.37 -2.00
N THR A 331 -0.99 31.43 -1.45
CA THR A 331 0.41 31.50 -0.97
C THR A 331 0.52 32.08 0.43
N ASP A 332 1.64 31.87 1.12
CA ASP A 332 1.90 32.36 2.48
C ASP A 332 2.96 33.47 2.54
N GLY A 333 3.05 34.29 1.49
CA GLY A 333 3.87 35.49 1.47
C GLY A 333 3.76 36.28 0.17
N PRO A 334 4.35 37.50 0.14
CA PRO A 334 4.35 38.34 -1.05
C PRO A 334 5.11 37.64 -2.17
N MET A 335 4.58 37.71 -3.38
CA MET A 335 5.25 37.16 -4.56
C MET A 335 6.65 37.76 -4.70
N VAL A 336 7.66 36.89 -4.75
CA VAL A 336 8.99 37.25 -5.23
C VAL A 336 9.03 36.91 -6.72
N CYS A 337 9.51 37.83 -7.55
CA CYS A 337 9.73 37.60 -8.97
C CYS A 337 10.56 36.32 -9.19
N GLY A 338 10.21 35.52 -10.20
CA GLY A 338 10.82 34.25 -10.57
C GLY A 338 9.98 33.01 -10.24
N CYS A 339 8.70 33.16 -9.89
CA CYS A 339 7.83 32.03 -9.63
C CYS A 339 7.37 31.33 -10.94
N PRO A 340 6.99 30.05 -10.89
CA PRO A 340 6.56 29.27 -12.07
C PRO A 340 5.47 29.91 -12.92
N TRP A 341 4.63 30.71 -12.28
CA TRP A 341 3.51 31.40 -12.87
C TRP A 341 3.86 32.82 -13.36
N ASP A 342 5.13 33.24 -13.33
CA ASP A 342 5.55 34.47 -13.99
C ASP A 342 5.31 34.42 -15.50
N ALA A 343 5.28 33.22 -16.09
CA ALA A 343 4.86 33.00 -17.47
C ALA A 343 3.34 33.16 -17.71
N TRP A 344 2.51 33.12 -16.66
CA TRP A 344 1.07 33.44 -16.76
C TRP A 344 0.82 34.93 -16.96
N TYR A 345 1.70 35.80 -16.46
CA TYR A 345 1.49 37.25 -16.48
C TYR A 345 1.93 37.93 -17.78
N CYS A 346 2.48 37.19 -18.75
CA CYS A 346 3.08 37.81 -19.93
C CYS A 346 2.11 38.05 -21.10
N ASP A 347 0.98 37.33 -21.19
CA ASP A 347 0.13 37.38 -22.40
C ASP A 347 -1.36 37.70 -22.16
N ASP A 348 -1.92 37.59 -20.94
CA ASP A 348 -3.30 38.02 -20.63
C ASP A 348 -3.40 38.56 -19.20
N ASP A 349 -3.72 39.85 -19.03
CA ASP A 349 -3.92 40.54 -17.74
C ASP A 349 -5.11 39.98 -16.90
N GLU A 350 -5.86 39.00 -17.41
CA GLU A 350 -7.10 38.47 -16.81
C GLU A 350 -6.97 37.11 -16.10
N LEU A 351 -5.88 36.34 -16.27
CA LEU A 351 -5.79 34.97 -15.74
C LEU A 351 -4.89 34.82 -14.49
N SER A 352 -5.51 34.34 -13.42
CA SER A 352 -4.94 33.80 -12.17
C SER A 352 -4.41 34.81 -11.15
N ALA A 353 -5.33 35.24 -10.26
CA ALA A 353 -4.98 36.01 -9.07
C ALA A 353 -4.27 35.11 -8.03
N CYS A 354 -3.26 35.66 -7.36
CA CYS A 354 -2.66 35.05 -6.17
C CYS A 354 -3.29 35.68 -4.92
N LEU A 355 -3.52 34.88 -3.87
CA LEU A 355 -3.97 35.38 -2.57
C LEU A 355 -2.97 35.01 -1.48
N ASP A 356 -2.32 36.04 -0.92
CA ASP A 356 -1.49 35.91 0.27
C ASP A 356 -2.37 35.71 1.51
N VAL A 357 -2.33 34.50 2.05
CA VAL A 357 -3.12 34.11 3.22
C VAL A 357 -2.46 34.59 4.52
N ASN A 358 -1.15 34.79 4.57
CA ASN A 358 -0.49 35.36 5.74
C ASN A 358 -0.89 36.84 5.94
N ASP A 359 -0.95 37.63 4.87
CA ASP A 359 -1.49 39.00 4.94
C ASP A 359 -2.96 39.00 5.43
N PHE A 360 -3.78 38.10 4.90
CA PHE A 360 -5.16 37.94 5.35
C PHE A 360 -5.25 37.63 6.86
N ILE A 361 -4.42 36.72 7.37
CA ILE A 361 -4.37 36.36 8.79
C ILE A 361 -3.95 37.54 9.66
N ILE A 362 -2.90 38.28 9.26
CA ILE A 362 -2.42 39.47 9.97
C ILE A 362 -3.52 40.53 10.05
N ASN A 363 -4.22 40.77 8.94
CA ASN A 363 -5.31 41.73 8.89
C ASN A 363 -6.49 41.29 9.76
N TRP A 364 -6.87 40.02 9.71
CA TRP A 364 -7.94 39.46 10.55
C TRP A 364 -7.63 39.62 12.05
N MET A 365 -6.38 39.37 12.47
CA MET A 365 -5.96 39.53 13.87
C MET A 365 -5.98 40.98 14.37
N ARG A 366 -5.86 41.96 13.47
CA ARG A 366 -5.91 43.39 13.80
C ARG A 366 -7.33 43.94 13.83
N THR A 367 -8.26 43.31 13.13
CA THR A 367 -9.66 43.74 13.08
C THR A 367 -10.47 43.20 14.26
N PRO A 368 -11.38 43.99 14.84
CA PRO A 368 -12.34 43.47 15.82
C PRO A 368 -13.13 42.30 15.23
N TYR A 369 -13.38 41.27 16.03
CA TYR A 369 -14.19 40.14 15.59
C TYR A 369 -15.59 40.62 15.17
N VAL A 370 -15.93 40.40 13.90
CA VAL A 370 -17.29 40.56 13.38
C VAL A 370 -17.70 39.22 12.82
N ALA A 371 -18.72 38.60 13.45
CA ALA A 371 -19.32 37.37 12.94
C ALA A 371 -19.84 37.61 11.52
N ASP A 372 -19.52 36.70 10.60
CA ASP A 372 -20.05 36.71 9.24
C ASP A 372 -21.09 35.59 9.15
N ASP A 373 -22.35 35.95 9.43
CA ASP A 373 -23.45 34.98 9.49
C ASP A 373 -24.03 34.65 8.10
N ARG A 374 -23.38 35.10 7.02
CA ARG A 374 -23.81 34.77 5.67
C ARG A 374 -23.66 33.27 5.45
N PRO A 375 -24.71 32.58 4.96
CA PRO A 375 -24.62 31.14 4.75
C PRO A 375 -23.59 30.83 3.67
N LEU A 376 -22.70 29.88 3.97
CA LEU A 376 -21.86 29.20 2.98
C LEU A 376 -22.72 28.22 2.17
N PRO A 377 -22.30 27.81 0.95
CA PRO A 377 -23.08 26.91 0.11
C PRO A 377 -23.31 25.55 0.76
N GLY A 378 -24.36 24.85 0.33
CA GLY A 378 -24.47 23.40 0.57
C GLY A 378 -23.42 22.64 -0.23
N ILE A 379 -22.79 21.65 0.39
CA ILE A 379 -21.75 20.80 -0.22
C ILE A 379 -22.27 19.36 -0.20
N ALA A 380 -22.18 18.67 -1.34
CA ALA A 380 -22.55 17.26 -1.44
C ALA A 380 -21.38 16.38 -1.01
N GLU A 381 -21.66 15.19 -0.46
CA GLU A 381 -20.61 14.23 -0.09
C GLU A 381 -19.83 13.71 -1.32
N THR A 382 -20.45 13.77 -2.50
CA THR A 382 -19.86 13.38 -3.78
C THR A 382 -18.94 14.45 -4.37
N ASP A 383 -18.98 15.67 -3.85
CA ASP A 383 -18.08 16.74 -4.27
C ASP A 383 -16.64 16.38 -3.88
N LEU A 384 -15.68 16.77 -4.70
CA LEU A 384 -14.24 16.71 -4.43
C LEU A 384 -13.91 17.50 -3.17
N ALA A 385 -13.17 16.88 -2.26
CA ALA A 385 -12.52 17.56 -1.16
C ALA A 385 -11.12 18.03 -1.57
N TYR A 386 -10.40 17.20 -2.34
CA TYR A 386 -9.06 17.53 -2.80
C TYR A 386 -8.64 16.76 -4.05
N VAL A 387 -7.65 17.32 -4.73
CA VAL A 387 -6.89 16.63 -5.78
C VAL A 387 -5.44 16.55 -5.33
N MET A 388 -4.87 15.34 -5.29
CA MET A 388 -3.48 15.12 -4.90
C MET A 388 -2.67 14.62 -6.09
N TYR A 389 -1.61 15.33 -6.45
CA TYR A 389 -0.71 14.88 -7.50
C TYR A 389 0.35 13.94 -6.95
N SER A 390 0.51 12.80 -7.61
CA SER A 390 1.59 11.85 -7.35
C SER A 390 2.56 11.81 -8.52
N SER A 391 3.86 11.59 -8.25
CA SER A 391 4.87 11.31 -9.26
C SER A 391 4.51 10.00 -9.97
N GLY A 392 3.95 10.09 -11.17
CA GLY A 392 3.55 8.93 -11.95
C GLY A 392 4.77 8.14 -12.42
N SER A 393 4.65 6.82 -12.56
CA SER A 393 5.68 5.96 -13.18
C SER A 393 6.05 6.37 -14.62
N SER A 394 5.19 7.14 -15.27
CA SER A 394 5.39 7.74 -16.60
C SER A 394 6.15 9.09 -16.57
N GLY A 395 6.58 9.56 -15.41
CA GLY A 395 7.24 10.87 -15.23
C GLY A 395 6.28 12.07 -15.21
N VAL A 396 5.06 11.93 -15.75
CA VAL A 396 4.00 12.94 -15.68
C VAL A 396 3.21 12.79 -14.38
N PRO A 397 3.10 13.84 -13.54
CA PRO A 397 2.28 13.82 -12.33
C PRO A 397 0.81 13.44 -12.63
N LYS A 398 0.19 12.69 -11.72
CA LYS A 398 -1.20 12.22 -11.87
C LYS A 398 -2.05 12.76 -10.73
N GLY A 399 -3.05 13.59 -11.04
CA GLY A 399 -3.99 14.14 -10.06
C GLY A 399 -5.05 13.12 -9.66
N VAL A 400 -5.04 12.65 -8.41
CA VAL A 400 -6.05 11.75 -7.87
C VAL A 400 -7.20 12.56 -7.30
N LYS A 401 -8.43 12.31 -7.75
CA LYS A 401 -9.64 13.04 -7.32
C LYS A 401 -10.29 12.38 -6.11
N ILE A 402 -10.23 13.01 -4.94
CA ILE A 402 -10.82 12.50 -3.70
C ILE A 402 -12.06 13.29 -3.32
N THR A 403 -13.17 12.59 -3.10
CA THR A 403 -14.43 13.18 -2.64
C THR A 403 -14.45 13.40 -1.13
N HIS A 404 -15.35 14.28 -0.69
CA HIS A 404 -15.67 14.49 0.72
C HIS A 404 -16.03 13.18 1.43
N LEU A 405 -16.86 12.34 0.80
CA LEU A 405 -17.26 11.03 1.31
C LEU A 405 -16.03 10.13 1.54
N ALA A 406 -15.19 9.96 0.51
CA ALA A 406 -14.03 9.07 0.59
C ALA A 406 -13.05 9.50 1.68
N ALA A 407 -12.77 10.81 1.75
CA ALA A 407 -11.87 11.37 2.75
C ALA A 407 -12.45 11.27 4.17
N ASN A 408 -13.74 11.58 4.36
CA ASN A 408 -14.39 11.49 5.68
C ASN A 408 -14.40 10.05 6.20
N TYR A 409 -14.66 9.07 5.34
CA TYR A 409 -14.71 7.66 5.73
C TYR A 409 -13.34 7.14 6.14
N ALA A 410 -12.30 7.52 5.41
CA ALA A 410 -10.91 7.24 5.78
C ALA A 410 -10.58 7.88 7.14
N THR A 411 -10.73 9.20 7.27
CA THR A 411 -10.49 9.93 8.53
C THR A 411 -11.24 9.31 9.71
N SER A 412 -12.52 8.97 9.52
CA SER A 412 -13.34 8.40 10.59
C SER A 412 -12.84 7.03 11.05
N SER A 413 -12.27 6.23 10.14
CA SER A 413 -11.61 4.98 10.46
C SER A 413 -10.27 5.20 11.19
N HIS A 414 -9.52 6.25 10.87
CA HIS A 414 -8.30 6.65 11.60
C HIS A 414 -8.59 7.14 13.02
N CYS A 415 -9.65 7.92 13.22
CA CYS A 415 -10.03 8.41 14.54
C CYS A 415 -10.28 7.28 15.56
N LYS A 416 -10.72 6.09 15.10
CA LYS A 416 -10.87 4.91 15.95
C LYS A 416 -9.56 4.35 16.49
N GLN A 417 -8.43 4.68 15.87
CA GLN A 417 -7.09 4.28 16.32
C GLN A 417 -6.56 5.20 17.44
N ILE A 418 -7.22 6.35 17.66
CA ILE A 418 -6.90 7.24 18.78
C ILE A 418 -7.50 6.66 20.06
N PRO A 419 -6.67 6.36 21.09
CA PRO A 419 -7.19 5.81 22.33
C PRO A 419 -8.17 6.75 23.00
N ALA A 420 -9.30 6.23 23.48
CA ALA A 420 -10.37 7.05 24.06
C ALA A 420 -9.91 7.96 25.21
N TYR A 421 -8.88 7.57 25.98
CA TYR A 421 -8.32 8.41 27.04
C TYR A 421 -7.59 9.65 26.49
N MET A 422 -6.95 9.54 25.32
CA MET A 422 -6.27 10.66 24.64
C MET A 422 -7.30 11.65 24.09
N SER A 423 -8.35 11.18 23.40
CA SER A 423 -9.42 12.05 22.90
C SER A 423 -10.11 12.84 24.03
N LYS A 424 -10.33 12.19 25.19
CA LYS A 424 -10.95 12.84 26.37
C LYS A 424 -10.05 13.90 27.00
N ARG A 425 -8.78 13.59 27.24
CA ARG A 425 -7.83 14.49 27.91
C ARG A 425 -7.24 15.57 26.99
N GLY A 426 -7.40 15.40 25.68
CA GLY A 426 -6.66 16.16 24.67
C GLY A 426 -5.31 15.49 24.40
N PHE A 427 -4.90 15.53 23.14
CA PHE A 427 -3.63 15.03 22.66
C PHE A 427 -3.06 16.00 21.62
N ARG A 428 -1.78 15.84 21.30
CA ARG A 428 -1.03 16.75 20.44
C ARG A 428 -0.44 15.94 19.29
N TRP A 429 -0.89 16.21 18.08
CA TRP A 429 -0.40 15.52 16.87
C TRP A 429 0.61 16.41 16.16
N LEU A 430 1.84 15.96 16.01
CA LEU A 430 2.82 16.65 15.19
C LEU A 430 2.57 16.37 13.70
N GLN A 431 2.28 17.42 12.95
CA GLN A 431 2.15 17.35 11.50
C GLN A 431 3.56 17.22 10.90
N SER A 432 3.89 16.04 10.40
CA SER A 432 5.23 15.70 9.90
C SER A 432 5.24 15.38 8.41
N ALA A 433 4.11 14.98 7.84
CA ALA A 433 4.02 14.63 6.44
C ALA A 433 4.18 15.86 5.50
N PRO A 434 4.73 15.70 4.29
CA PRO A 434 4.77 16.78 3.31
C PRO A 434 3.35 17.22 2.89
N PRO A 435 3.11 18.52 2.61
CA PRO A 435 1.80 19.02 2.15
C PRO A 435 1.17 18.26 0.97
N THR A 436 2.00 17.71 0.08
CA THR A 436 1.60 16.94 -1.11
C THR A 436 1.37 15.44 -0.83
N SER A 437 1.40 15.01 0.43
CA SER A 437 1.09 13.65 0.85
C SER A 437 -0.34 13.56 1.37
N ASP A 438 -1.08 12.53 0.95
CA ASP A 438 -2.38 12.17 1.55
C ASP A 438 -2.30 11.91 3.06
N THR A 439 -1.12 11.56 3.57
CA THR A 439 -0.85 11.46 5.01
C THR A 439 -1.10 12.78 5.73
N THR A 440 -0.83 13.93 5.10
CA THR A 440 -1.11 15.25 5.70
C THR A 440 -2.59 15.46 5.96
N THR A 441 -3.45 15.03 5.02
CA THR A 441 -4.91 15.01 5.22
C THR A 441 -5.30 14.14 6.42
N MET A 442 -4.70 12.96 6.55
CA MET A 442 -4.90 12.09 7.72
C MET A 442 -4.55 12.79 9.04
N GLU A 443 -3.36 13.37 9.13
CA GLU A 443 -2.86 14.00 10.35
C GLU A 443 -3.75 15.17 10.79
N ILE A 444 -4.10 16.04 9.84
CA ILE A 444 -4.93 17.22 10.08
C ILE A 444 -6.34 16.82 10.53
N PHE A 445 -7.05 16.06 9.70
CA PHE A 445 -8.47 15.84 9.90
C PHE A 445 -8.75 14.78 10.98
N THR A 446 -7.84 13.83 11.22
CA THR A 446 -7.97 12.92 12.38
C THR A 446 -7.84 13.69 13.69
N THR A 447 -6.86 14.61 13.75
CA THR A 447 -6.62 15.46 14.93
C THR A 447 -7.81 16.35 15.21
N TRP A 448 -8.30 17.05 14.18
CA TRP A 448 -9.42 17.96 14.30
C TRP A 448 -10.75 17.27 14.59
N SER A 449 -10.98 16.08 14.04
CA SER A 449 -12.22 15.33 14.27
C SER A 449 -12.32 14.69 15.66
N THR A 450 -11.21 14.64 16.41
CA THR A 450 -11.15 14.03 17.74
C THR A 450 -10.81 15.01 18.85
N GLY A 451 -10.80 16.32 18.56
CA GLY A 451 -10.55 17.37 19.55
C GLY A 451 -9.12 17.46 20.05
N GLY A 452 -8.15 16.94 19.28
CA GLY A 452 -6.72 17.11 19.53
C GLY A 452 -6.21 18.48 19.08
N THR A 453 -4.95 18.78 19.39
CA THR A 453 -4.26 19.97 18.87
C THR A 453 -3.31 19.55 17.76
N LEU A 454 -3.49 20.12 16.57
CA LEU A 454 -2.52 19.97 15.49
C LEU A 454 -1.32 20.83 15.81
N CYS A 455 -0.16 20.22 15.95
CA CYS A 455 1.10 20.87 16.26
C CYS A 455 1.96 20.91 15.01
N SER A 456 2.55 22.07 14.74
CA SER A 456 3.34 22.29 13.53
C SER A 456 4.61 23.08 13.85
N VAL A 457 5.65 22.79 13.08
CA VAL A 457 6.97 23.42 13.15
C VAL A 457 7.46 23.62 11.72
N PRO A 458 8.40 24.56 11.47
CA PRO A 458 9.05 24.67 10.17
C PRO A 458 9.65 23.33 9.71
N SER A 459 9.66 23.07 8.41
CA SER A 459 10.16 21.81 7.82
C SER A 459 11.60 21.48 8.21
N THR A 460 12.43 22.50 8.49
CA THR A 460 13.82 22.33 8.98
C THR A 460 13.89 21.57 10.30
N TYR A 461 12.89 21.68 11.16
CA TYR A 461 12.82 20.91 12.41
C TYR A 461 12.52 19.43 12.17
N LEU A 462 11.83 19.09 11.07
CA LEU A 462 11.44 17.70 10.76
C LEU A 462 12.65 16.83 10.33
N LEU A 463 13.78 17.44 9.99
CA LEU A 463 15.06 16.75 9.79
C LEU A 463 15.55 16.03 11.06
N ASN A 464 15.10 16.48 12.24
CA ASN A 464 15.32 15.81 13.51
C ASN A 464 13.99 15.64 14.25
N MET A 465 13.41 14.44 14.11
CA MET A 465 12.07 14.18 14.63
C MET A 465 11.98 14.35 16.15
N THR A 466 13.05 14.01 16.89
CA THR A 466 13.14 14.18 18.35
C THR A 466 13.02 15.65 18.76
N THR A 467 13.74 16.54 18.07
CA THR A 467 13.69 17.99 18.32
C THR A 467 12.30 18.55 18.04
N ALA A 468 11.71 18.19 16.91
CA ALA A 468 10.36 18.62 16.53
C ALA A 468 9.31 18.19 17.57
N ILE A 469 9.31 16.91 17.97
CA ILE A 469 8.39 16.37 18.99
C ILE A 469 8.51 17.15 20.30
N ASN A 470 9.73 17.39 20.78
CA ASN A 470 9.95 18.07 22.05
C ASN A 470 9.52 19.55 22.01
N LYS A 471 9.77 20.26 20.90
CA LYS A 471 9.40 21.67 20.71
C LYS A 471 7.92 21.92 20.96
N VAL A 472 7.07 21.00 20.51
CA VAL A 472 5.62 21.08 20.64
C VAL A 472 5.03 20.07 21.63
N SER A 473 5.86 19.30 22.34
CA SER A 473 5.39 18.22 23.25
C SER A 473 4.36 17.29 22.60
N ALA A 474 4.66 16.81 21.40
CA ALA A 474 3.75 15.96 20.64
C ALA A 474 3.57 14.58 21.28
N THR A 475 2.33 14.10 21.30
CA THR A 475 1.97 12.77 21.81
C THR A 475 1.80 11.74 20.69
N ILE A 476 1.50 12.21 19.48
CA ILE A 476 1.32 11.39 18.28
C ILE A 476 2.09 12.05 17.13
N THR A 477 2.71 11.26 16.27
CA THR A 477 3.25 11.70 14.98
C THR A 477 3.18 10.55 13.99
N SER A 478 3.28 10.85 12.69
CA SER A 478 3.58 9.84 11.67
C SER A 478 5.03 9.96 11.19
N ALA A 479 5.59 8.88 10.64
CA ALA A 479 6.92 8.90 10.04
C ALA A 479 7.09 7.75 9.04
N THR A 480 7.92 7.98 8.03
CA THR A 480 8.51 6.92 7.20
C THR A 480 9.65 6.25 7.95
N ALA A 481 10.13 5.09 7.49
CA ALA A 481 11.23 4.39 8.14
C ALA A 481 12.51 5.26 8.24
N LYS A 482 12.78 6.08 7.20
CA LYS A 482 13.92 7.00 7.16
C LYS A 482 13.81 8.11 8.22
N ILE A 483 12.63 8.69 8.40
CA ILE A 483 12.43 9.72 9.43
C ILE A 483 12.41 9.07 10.82
N ALA A 484 11.77 7.91 10.96
CA ALA A 484 11.66 7.18 12.22
C ALA A 484 13.02 6.71 12.76
N SER A 485 14.00 6.42 11.90
CA SER A 485 15.35 6.04 12.34
C SER A 485 16.13 7.18 13.01
N THR A 486 15.70 8.44 12.82
CA THR A 486 16.28 9.61 13.52
C THR A 486 15.67 9.85 14.91
N LEU A 487 14.58 9.16 15.23
CA LEU A 487 13.88 9.30 16.50
C LEU A 487 14.70 8.66 17.63
N GLN A 488 14.83 9.35 18.75
CA GLN A 488 15.39 8.84 19.99
C GLN A 488 14.26 8.73 21.01
N PRO A 489 13.58 7.57 21.12
CA PRO A 489 12.42 7.39 22.00
C PRO A 489 12.69 7.80 23.45
N THR A 490 13.88 7.49 23.98
CA THR A 490 14.32 7.89 25.33
C THR A 490 14.29 9.41 25.57
N LYS A 491 14.43 10.22 24.52
CA LYS A 491 14.42 11.69 24.56
C LYS A 491 13.08 12.30 24.15
N THR A 492 12.04 11.50 23.93
CA THR A 492 10.69 11.99 23.56
C THR A 492 9.64 11.53 24.58
N PRO A 493 9.73 11.95 25.87
CA PRO A 493 8.90 11.42 26.95
C PRO A 493 7.39 11.74 26.82
N SER A 494 7.02 12.62 25.88
CA SER A 494 5.62 12.97 25.55
C SER A 494 5.01 12.02 24.50
N LEU A 495 5.83 11.38 23.64
CA LEU A 495 5.35 10.55 22.55
C LEU A 495 4.70 9.27 23.08
N ARG A 496 3.56 8.90 22.50
CA ARG A 496 2.76 7.73 22.89
C ARG A 496 2.39 6.85 21.72
N GLN A 497 2.20 7.42 20.53
CA GLN A 497 1.95 6.68 19.29
C GLN A 497 2.82 7.18 18.15
N LEU A 498 3.39 6.25 17.39
CA LEU A 498 4.08 6.51 16.13
C LEU A 498 3.37 5.76 15.00
N TRP A 499 2.88 6.49 14.01
CA TRP A 499 2.22 5.94 12.84
C TRP A 499 3.26 5.75 11.72
N CYS A 500 3.66 4.51 11.52
CA CYS A 500 4.59 4.05 10.50
C CYS A 500 3.90 4.08 9.11
N ILE A 501 4.36 4.99 8.26
CA ILE A 501 3.85 5.17 6.89
C ILE A 501 4.84 4.56 5.89
N GLY A 502 4.33 3.84 4.90
CA GLY A 502 5.13 3.17 3.88
C GLY A 502 5.64 1.78 4.30
N ASN A 503 6.42 1.16 3.41
CA ASN A 503 6.64 -0.30 3.41
C ASN A 503 8.02 -0.76 3.94
N SER A 504 8.83 0.14 4.52
CA SER A 504 10.26 -0.11 4.78
C SER A 504 10.66 -0.21 6.26
N PHE A 505 9.75 -0.65 7.14
CA PHE A 505 10.04 -0.83 8.56
C PHE A 505 10.62 -2.22 8.84
N THR A 506 11.94 -2.29 8.96
CA THR A 506 12.66 -3.54 9.27
C THR A 506 12.44 -3.98 10.72
N PRO A 507 12.53 -5.29 11.02
CA PRO A 507 12.49 -5.79 12.40
C PRO A 507 13.49 -5.10 13.33
N SER A 508 14.70 -4.78 12.83
CA SER A 508 15.74 -4.09 13.61
C SER A 508 15.37 -2.66 13.98
N LEU A 509 14.74 -1.90 13.08
CA LEU A 509 14.24 -0.56 13.38
C LEU A 509 13.12 -0.61 14.41
N ILE A 510 12.20 -1.58 14.27
CA ILE A 510 11.11 -1.77 15.22
C ILE A 510 11.65 -2.15 16.60
N GLU A 511 12.60 -3.08 16.65
CA GLU A 511 13.25 -3.51 17.89
C GLU A 511 13.94 -2.34 18.60
N HIS A 512 14.65 -1.48 17.86
CA HIS A 512 15.25 -0.25 18.41
C HIS A 512 14.19 0.67 19.04
N LEU A 513 13.07 0.90 18.34
CA LEU A 513 11.97 1.72 18.83
C LEU A 513 11.25 1.09 20.05
N GLU A 514 11.12 -0.25 20.09
CA GLU A 514 10.52 -1.00 21.21
C GLU A 514 11.43 -1.01 22.45
N GLN A 515 12.71 -1.38 22.30
CA GLN A 515 13.64 -1.55 23.42
C GLN A 515 13.90 -0.25 24.17
N GLU A 516 14.10 0.86 23.46
CA GLU A 516 14.38 2.15 24.08
C GLU A 516 13.24 2.68 24.95
N THR A 517 12.01 2.24 24.71
CA THR A 517 10.83 2.68 25.46
C THR A 517 10.58 1.85 26.72
N SER A 518 11.05 0.60 26.73
CA SER A 518 10.93 -0.33 27.86
C SER A 518 11.73 0.09 29.10
N TYR A 519 12.76 0.93 28.92
CA TYR A 519 13.61 1.45 30.01
C TYR A 519 13.13 2.79 30.59
N THR A 520 12.00 3.31 30.13
CA THR A 520 11.46 4.59 30.61
C THR A 520 10.29 4.38 31.57
N PRO A 521 10.13 5.22 32.62
CA PRO A 521 8.97 5.17 33.52
C PRO A 521 7.66 5.67 32.85
N TYR A 522 7.69 6.00 31.55
CA TYR A 522 6.56 6.53 30.80
C TYR A 522 5.81 5.42 30.05
N THR A 523 4.57 5.70 29.65
CA THR A 523 3.73 4.75 28.89
C THR A 523 4.42 4.30 27.60
N ALA A 524 4.42 2.99 27.34
CA ALA A 524 5.03 2.38 26.15
C ALA A 524 4.59 3.05 24.84
N LEU A 525 5.53 3.19 23.90
CA LEU A 525 5.27 3.70 22.56
C LEU A 525 4.50 2.65 21.76
N THR A 526 3.33 3.02 21.24
CA THR A 526 2.57 2.15 20.32
C THR A 526 2.96 2.45 18.88
N LEU A 527 3.39 1.42 18.15
CA LEU A 527 3.69 1.51 16.73
C LEU A 527 2.50 0.99 15.92
N LEU A 528 2.04 1.78 14.95
CA LEU A 528 0.95 1.41 14.04
C LEU A 528 1.46 1.47 12.61
N ARG A 529 1.16 0.48 11.77
CA ARG A 529 1.46 0.55 10.33
C ARG A 529 0.20 0.82 9.54
N THR A 530 0.31 1.66 8.52
CA THR A 530 -0.74 1.90 7.53
C THR A 530 -0.25 1.49 6.15
N TYR A 531 -1.18 1.07 5.28
CA TYR A 531 -0.89 0.84 3.86
C TYR A 531 -1.91 1.58 3.00
N SER A 532 -1.40 2.18 1.94
CA SER A 532 -2.10 3.13 1.09
C SER A 532 -1.98 2.72 -0.37
N THR A 533 -2.95 3.12 -1.18
CA THR A 533 -2.95 2.85 -2.62
C THR A 533 -3.49 4.07 -3.36
N PRO A 534 -2.97 4.42 -4.56
CA PRO A 534 -3.36 5.63 -5.28
C PRO A 534 -4.87 5.76 -5.59
N GLY A 535 -5.62 4.67 -5.64
CA GLY A 535 -7.06 4.73 -5.91
C GLY A 535 -7.95 4.68 -4.66
N CYS A 536 -7.41 4.87 -3.46
CA CYS A 536 -8.15 4.90 -2.20
C CYS A 536 -7.65 6.04 -1.32
N SER A 537 -8.57 6.79 -0.70
CA SER A 537 -8.22 7.94 0.14
C SER A 537 -7.38 7.52 1.35
N ILE A 538 -6.23 8.18 1.53
CA ILE A 538 -5.33 8.06 2.68
C ILE A 538 -4.72 6.67 2.87
N SER A 539 -5.47 5.70 3.40
CA SER A 539 -4.99 4.34 3.67
C SER A 539 -6.14 3.35 3.58
N SER A 540 -5.84 2.11 3.16
CA SER A 540 -6.83 1.04 3.01
C SER A 540 -6.75 -0.02 4.11
N THR A 541 -5.57 -0.24 4.71
CA THR A 541 -5.38 -1.20 5.80
C THR A 541 -4.57 -0.60 6.96
N ILE A 542 -4.79 -1.13 8.16
CA ILE A 542 -4.05 -0.76 9.38
C ILE A 542 -3.62 -2.03 10.13
N LEU A 543 -2.39 -1.99 10.65
CA LEU A 543 -1.87 -2.89 11.67
C LEU A 543 -1.66 -2.09 12.97
N PRO A 544 -2.57 -2.17 13.95
CA PRO A 544 -2.55 -1.30 15.15
C PRO A 544 -1.43 -1.59 16.16
N THR A 545 -0.70 -2.70 16.00
CA THR A 545 0.41 -3.05 16.88
C THR A 545 1.48 -3.74 16.05
N LEU A 546 2.42 -2.93 15.58
CA LEU A 546 3.62 -3.39 14.89
C LEU A 546 4.65 -3.81 15.95
N SER A 547 5.22 -4.99 15.77
CA SER A 547 6.28 -5.52 16.63
C SER A 547 7.44 -6.07 15.80
N SER A 548 8.64 -6.10 16.37
CA SER A 548 9.84 -6.70 15.75
C SER A 548 9.64 -8.18 15.41
N THR A 549 8.70 -8.84 16.09
CA THR A 549 8.29 -10.22 15.82
C THR A 549 7.29 -10.35 14.66
N THR A 550 6.81 -9.26 14.08
CA THR A 550 5.86 -9.29 12.95
C THR A 550 6.60 -9.20 11.63
N ARG A 551 6.22 -10.02 10.65
CA ARG A 551 6.81 -9.96 9.30
C ARG A 551 6.55 -8.59 8.65
N ASP A 552 7.58 -8.06 8.00
CA ASP A 552 7.55 -6.75 7.36
C ASP A 552 6.58 -6.68 6.17
N THR A 553 6.18 -7.81 5.60
CA THR A 553 5.17 -7.91 4.54
C THR A 553 3.72 -7.79 5.02
N ILE A 554 3.46 -7.80 6.33
CA ILE A 554 2.09 -7.69 6.86
C ILE A 554 1.63 -6.24 6.85
N ILE A 555 0.52 -5.97 6.17
CA ILE A 555 -0.11 -4.64 6.08
C ILE A 555 -1.37 -4.52 6.95
N GLY A 556 -1.75 -5.60 7.64
CA GLY A 556 -2.82 -5.59 8.64
C GLY A 556 -4.21 -5.86 8.05
N LYS A 557 -5.23 -5.30 8.68
CA LYS A 557 -6.65 -5.53 8.32
C LYS A 557 -7.18 -4.36 7.50
N PRO A 558 -8.10 -4.60 6.56
CA PRO A 558 -8.81 -3.52 5.88
C PRO A 558 -9.52 -2.63 6.88
N LEU A 559 -9.55 -1.33 6.60
CA LEU A 559 -10.39 -0.41 7.34
C LEU A 559 -11.87 -0.84 7.24
N PRO A 560 -12.70 -0.58 8.26
CA PRO A 560 -14.12 -0.98 8.24
C PRO A 560 -14.89 -0.50 7.01
N THR A 561 -14.48 0.63 6.45
CA THR A 561 -15.04 1.33 5.29
C THR A 561 -14.44 0.88 3.95
N THR A 562 -13.64 -0.19 3.95
CA THR A 562 -12.97 -0.73 2.76
C THR A 562 -13.13 -2.25 2.72
N THR A 563 -13.49 -2.78 1.57
CA THR A 563 -13.37 -4.22 1.27
C THR A 563 -12.04 -4.46 0.60
N THR A 564 -11.32 -5.51 0.99
CA THR A 564 -10.11 -5.96 0.31
C THR A 564 -10.34 -7.33 -0.32
N LEU A 565 -9.94 -7.46 -1.58
CA LEU A 565 -10.12 -8.64 -2.41
C LEU A 565 -8.77 -9.03 -3.03
N LEU A 566 -8.53 -10.33 -3.16
CA LEU A 566 -7.42 -10.85 -3.96
C LEU A 566 -7.98 -11.51 -5.20
N LEU A 567 -7.75 -10.93 -6.38
CA LEU A 567 -8.32 -11.41 -7.63
C LEU A 567 -7.34 -12.30 -8.40
N ASN A 568 -7.89 -13.28 -9.10
CA ASN A 568 -7.14 -14.03 -10.10
C ASN A 568 -6.86 -13.11 -11.30
N PRO A 569 -5.61 -13.00 -11.77
CA PRO A 569 -5.26 -12.11 -12.88
C PRO A 569 -6.02 -12.41 -14.18
N ARG A 570 -6.39 -13.67 -14.44
CA ARG A 570 -7.08 -14.11 -15.67
C ARG A 570 -8.59 -14.00 -15.55
N THR A 571 -9.17 -14.63 -14.53
CA THR A 571 -10.64 -14.71 -14.38
C THR A 571 -11.24 -13.46 -13.76
N LYS A 572 -10.43 -12.61 -13.10
CA LYS A 572 -10.88 -11.43 -12.33
C LYS A 572 -11.88 -11.76 -11.22
N THR A 573 -11.90 -13.02 -10.77
CA THR A 573 -12.69 -13.48 -9.62
C THR A 573 -11.79 -13.61 -8.39
N PRO A 574 -12.33 -13.50 -7.16
CA PRO A 574 -11.55 -13.73 -5.95
C PRO A 574 -10.88 -15.12 -5.96
N VAL A 575 -9.60 -15.16 -5.58
CA VAL A 575 -8.86 -16.44 -5.39
C VAL A 575 -9.29 -17.11 -4.09
N PRO A 576 -9.14 -18.44 -3.95
CA PRO A 576 -9.41 -19.12 -2.68
C PRO A 576 -8.54 -18.58 -1.53
N LEU A 577 -9.00 -18.79 -0.30
CA LEU A 577 -8.30 -18.36 0.91
C LEU A 577 -6.86 -18.89 0.92
N GLY A 578 -5.91 -17.99 1.16
CA GLY A 578 -4.49 -18.33 1.25
C GLY A 578 -3.77 -18.50 -0.09
N CYS A 579 -4.44 -18.29 -1.22
CA CYS A 579 -3.79 -18.20 -2.53
C CYS A 579 -3.25 -16.78 -2.78
N ALA A 580 -2.23 -16.68 -3.62
CA ALA A 580 -1.76 -15.40 -4.13
C ALA A 580 -2.75 -14.80 -5.15
N GLY A 581 -2.99 -13.50 -5.08
CA GLY A 581 -3.83 -12.78 -6.05
C GLY A 581 -3.46 -11.31 -6.18
N ASP A 582 -4.01 -10.66 -7.20
CA ASP A 582 -3.91 -9.22 -7.42
C ASP A 582 -4.71 -8.50 -6.33
N LEU A 583 -4.04 -7.65 -5.57
CA LEU A 583 -4.67 -6.90 -4.49
C LEU A 583 -5.58 -5.82 -5.08
N CYS A 584 -6.86 -5.88 -4.70
CA CYS A 584 -7.87 -4.91 -5.07
C CYS A 584 -8.61 -4.39 -3.83
N VAL A 585 -9.04 -3.14 -3.89
CA VAL A 585 -9.84 -2.51 -2.84
C VAL A 585 -11.18 -2.02 -3.39
N SER A 586 -12.21 -2.02 -2.54
CA SER A 586 -13.56 -1.52 -2.82
C SER A 586 -14.09 -0.73 -1.65
N GLY A 587 -15.17 0.00 -1.88
CA GLY A 587 -15.94 0.68 -0.86
C GLY A 587 -15.93 2.20 -1.01
N PRO A 588 -16.57 2.89 -0.05
CA PRO A 588 -16.76 4.33 -0.10
C PRO A 588 -15.45 5.15 -0.05
N GLN A 589 -14.32 4.55 0.35
CA GLN A 589 -13.02 5.23 0.36
C GLN A 589 -12.35 5.34 -1.02
N LEU A 590 -12.89 4.71 -2.06
CA LEU A 590 -12.28 4.79 -3.39
C LEU A 590 -12.26 6.23 -3.91
N SER A 591 -11.17 6.58 -4.59
CA SER A 591 -11.10 7.85 -5.32
C SER A 591 -12.14 7.87 -6.44
N SER A 592 -12.54 9.06 -6.88
CA SER A 592 -13.42 9.24 -8.05
C SER A 592 -12.70 9.08 -9.39
N GLY A 593 -11.44 8.61 -9.36
CA GLY A 593 -10.58 8.45 -10.52
C GLY A 593 -9.45 9.48 -10.58
N PHE A 594 -8.81 9.54 -11.73
CA PHE A 594 -7.76 10.52 -12.04
C PHE A 594 -8.34 11.74 -12.76
N LEU A 595 -7.77 12.92 -12.51
CA LEU A 595 -8.12 14.15 -13.19
C LEU A 595 -7.64 14.08 -14.64
N ASN A 596 -8.53 14.37 -15.59
CA ASN A 596 -8.25 14.43 -17.03
C ASN A 596 -7.53 13.19 -17.63
N ARG A 597 -7.68 12.02 -16.99
CA ARG A 597 -6.96 10.78 -17.36
C ARG A 597 -7.88 9.54 -17.40
N PRO A 598 -8.82 9.48 -18.36
CA PRO A 598 -9.72 8.33 -18.53
C PRO A 598 -8.97 7.03 -18.90
N ASP A 599 -7.78 7.14 -19.49
CA ASP A 599 -6.87 6.03 -19.77
C ASP A 599 -6.45 5.31 -18.48
N LEU A 600 -6.03 6.08 -17.47
CA LEU A 600 -5.67 5.55 -16.17
C LEU A 600 -6.88 5.03 -15.40
N ASP A 601 -8.03 5.70 -15.55
CA ASP A 601 -9.25 5.23 -14.91
C ASP A 601 -9.64 3.83 -15.40
N ALA A 602 -9.52 3.56 -16.70
CA ALA A 602 -9.79 2.24 -17.28
C ALA A 602 -8.75 1.17 -16.86
N GLU A 603 -7.51 1.58 -16.59
CA GLU A 603 -6.44 0.68 -16.16
C GLU A 603 -6.63 0.24 -14.69
N TYR A 604 -6.83 1.22 -13.80
CA TYR A 604 -6.84 1.03 -12.35
C TYR A 604 -8.21 0.62 -11.81
N PHE A 605 -9.31 1.07 -12.41
CA PHE A 605 -10.65 0.80 -11.91
C PHE A 605 -11.40 -0.20 -12.78
N LEU A 606 -12.06 -1.15 -12.12
CA LEU A 606 -12.90 -2.16 -12.76
C LEU A 606 -14.24 -2.27 -12.01
N HIS A 607 -15.23 -2.86 -12.67
CA HIS A 607 -16.55 -3.06 -12.08
C HIS A 607 -16.80 -4.55 -11.82
N SER A 608 -17.33 -4.86 -10.65
CA SER A 608 -17.82 -6.17 -10.25
C SER A 608 -19.30 -6.07 -9.90
N GLY A 609 -20.13 -6.95 -10.47
CA GLY A 609 -21.56 -7.01 -10.12
C GLY A 609 -21.82 -7.40 -8.65
N VAL A 610 -20.84 -7.99 -7.97
CA VAL A 610 -20.94 -8.40 -6.56
C VAL A 610 -20.28 -7.39 -5.62
N TYR A 611 -19.07 -6.93 -5.99
CA TYR A 611 -18.24 -6.10 -5.11
C TYR A 611 -18.23 -4.61 -5.49
N GLY A 612 -19.03 -4.21 -6.48
CA GLY A 612 -19.13 -2.83 -6.96
C GLY A 612 -17.88 -2.38 -7.72
N ARG A 613 -17.56 -1.09 -7.62
CA ARG A 613 -16.34 -0.51 -8.20
C ARG A 613 -15.12 -0.97 -7.41
N LEU A 614 -14.11 -1.49 -8.10
CA LEU A 614 -12.87 -2.00 -7.54
C LEU A 614 -11.70 -1.17 -8.07
N CYS A 615 -10.71 -0.89 -7.22
CA CYS A 615 -9.41 -0.35 -7.63
C CYS A 615 -8.34 -1.43 -7.50
N LYS A 616 -7.57 -1.66 -8.57
CA LYS A 616 -6.35 -2.46 -8.54
C LYS A 616 -5.27 -1.64 -7.85
N THR A 617 -4.54 -2.23 -6.90
CA THR A 617 -3.45 -1.52 -6.24
C THR A 617 -2.13 -1.61 -7.01
N GLY A 618 -2.01 -2.60 -7.90
CA GLY A 618 -0.76 -2.97 -8.57
C GLY A 618 0.06 -4.00 -7.79
N ASP A 619 -0.27 -4.22 -6.51
CA ASP A 619 0.42 -5.19 -5.67
C ASP A 619 -0.19 -6.59 -5.78
N ARG A 620 0.62 -7.60 -5.43
CA ARG A 620 0.16 -8.96 -5.20
C ARG A 620 0.19 -9.27 -3.72
N ALA A 621 -0.79 -10.02 -3.25
CA ALA A 621 -0.96 -10.28 -1.83
C ALA A 621 -1.57 -11.66 -1.56
N ARG A 622 -1.62 -12.02 -0.28
CA ARG A 622 -2.31 -13.20 0.25
C ARG A 622 -2.98 -12.86 1.58
N ILE A 623 -3.98 -13.65 1.97
CA ILE A 623 -4.58 -13.55 3.31
C ILE A 623 -3.95 -14.60 4.22
N VAL A 624 -3.50 -14.15 5.40
CA VAL A 624 -2.91 -14.98 6.47
C VAL A 624 -3.60 -14.72 7.81
N LYS A 625 -3.24 -15.45 8.87
CA LYS A 625 -3.78 -15.26 10.22
C LYS A 625 -2.77 -14.58 11.14
N ASP A 626 -3.24 -13.57 11.88
CA ASP A 626 -2.52 -12.98 13.00
C ASP A 626 -2.42 -13.95 14.19
N THR A 627 -1.65 -13.57 15.21
CA THR A 627 -1.44 -14.37 16.43
C THR A 627 -2.72 -14.64 17.24
N LYS A 628 -3.81 -13.92 16.95
CA LYS A 628 -5.13 -14.09 17.57
C LYS A 628 -6.09 -14.87 16.65
N GLY A 629 -5.61 -15.38 15.51
CA GLY A 629 -6.40 -16.12 14.52
C GLY A 629 -7.24 -15.25 13.58
N GLY A 630 -7.10 -13.92 13.64
CA GLY A 630 -7.80 -13.00 12.76
C GLY A 630 -7.13 -12.89 11.40
N PHE A 631 -7.92 -12.78 10.33
CA PHE A 631 -7.38 -12.64 8.97
C PHE A 631 -6.77 -11.26 8.73
N VAL A 632 -5.57 -11.24 8.15
CA VAL A 632 -4.81 -10.04 7.77
C VAL A 632 -4.25 -10.22 6.36
N VAL A 633 -3.86 -9.11 5.74
CA VAL A 633 -3.26 -9.11 4.40
C VAL A 633 -1.74 -9.08 4.50
N GLU A 634 -1.10 -9.92 3.71
CA GLU A 634 0.33 -9.98 3.48
C GLU A 634 0.63 -9.60 2.03
N LEU A 635 1.55 -8.66 1.81
CA LEU A 635 2.10 -8.36 0.49
C LEU A 635 3.10 -9.44 0.06
N LEU A 636 3.01 -9.86 -1.20
CA LEU A 636 3.95 -10.78 -1.82
C LEU A 636 4.98 -9.98 -2.60
N ARG A 637 6.26 -10.07 -2.21
CA ARG A 637 7.35 -9.44 -2.95
C ARG A 637 7.63 -10.24 -4.23
N GLY A 638 7.23 -9.71 -5.38
CA GLY A 638 7.65 -10.20 -6.70
C GLY A 638 8.80 -9.35 -7.26
N VAL A 639 9.70 -9.97 -8.02
CA VAL A 639 10.93 -9.42 -8.64
C VAL A 639 10.66 -8.35 -9.73
N ASP A 640 9.44 -7.80 -9.82
CA ASP A 640 9.02 -6.86 -10.88
C ASP A 640 8.11 -5.72 -10.36
N VAL A 641 8.38 -5.18 -9.17
CA VAL A 641 7.63 -4.01 -8.66
C VAL A 641 8.23 -2.73 -9.24
N LYS A 642 7.84 -2.38 -10.47
CA LYS A 642 7.82 -0.97 -10.92
C LYS A 642 6.60 -0.27 -10.31
N GLN A 643 6.59 -0.11 -8.99
CA GLN A 643 5.67 0.79 -8.30
C GLN A 643 6.17 0.96 -6.86
N GLN A 644 7.04 1.94 -6.68
CA GLN A 644 7.07 2.68 -5.43
C GLN A 644 6.86 4.15 -5.77
N VAL A 645 5.91 4.74 -5.05
CA VAL A 645 5.77 6.19 -4.92
C VAL A 645 7.13 6.71 -4.50
N VAL A 646 7.77 7.44 -5.42
CA VAL A 646 9.03 8.12 -5.17
C VAL A 646 8.70 9.30 -4.28
N GLU A 647 9.07 9.21 -3.01
CA GLU A 647 9.32 10.39 -2.21
C GLU A 647 10.46 11.16 -2.89
N SER A 648 10.18 12.38 -3.29
CA SER A 648 11.13 13.31 -3.90
C SER A 648 12.43 13.38 -3.09
N GLU A 649 13.55 12.98 -3.70
CA GLU A 649 14.89 13.27 -3.18
C GLU A 649 15.34 14.64 -3.70
N ASP A 650 15.60 15.56 -2.77
CA ASP A 650 16.45 16.73 -2.98
C ASP A 650 17.91 16.26 -2.93
N SER A 651 18.63 16.39 -4.05
CA SER A 651 20.09 16.29 -4.06
C SER A 651 20.71 17.49 -4.80
N SER A 652 21.22 18.44 -4.03
CA SER A 652 22.25 19.39 -4.49
C SER A 652 23.30 19.55 -3.39
N VAL A 653 24.38 18.80 -3.46
CA VAL A 653 25.64 19.16 -2.80
C VAL A 653 26.79 18.82 -3.74
N ASP A 654 27.41 19.87 -4.27
CA ASP A 654 28.66 19.83 -5.02
C ASP A 654 29.82 19.27 -4.20
N GLY A 655 30.75 18.61 -4.89
CA GLY A 655 31.85 17.87 -4.32
C GLY A 655 32.96 18.70 -3.65
N ASN A 656 33.56 18.11 -2.62
CA ASN A 656 35.01 17.98 -2.47
C ASN A 656 35.35 17.22 -1.18
N SER A 657 35.84 15.99 -1.31
CA SER A 657 37.22 15.60 -0.95
C SER A 657 37.32 14.10 -0.72
N VAL A 658 38.40 13.57 -1.25
CA VAL A 658 38.73 12.17 -1.44
C VAL A 658 39.50 11.65 -0.22
N THR A 659 39.30 10.37 0.10
CA THR A 659 40.13 9.43 0.89
C THR A 659 40.19 9.52 2.42
N SER A 660 39.62 8.52 3.10
CA SER A 660 40.40 7.37 3.65
C SER A 660 39.53 6.28 4.35
N MET A 661 39.52 5.09 3.72
CA MET A 661 39.46 3.68 4.23
C MET A 661 38.32 3.23 5.19
N VAL A 662 37.23 2.59 4.71
CA VAL A 662 36.99 1.11 4.45
C VAL A 662 36.52 0.35 5.72
N ASP A 663 35.36 -0.32 5.82
CA ASP A 663 34.31 -0.69 4.85
C ASP A 663 32.93 -0.85 5.51
N SER A 664 31.92 -0.22 4.90
CA SER A 664 30.49 -0.33 5.17
C SER A 664 29.80 -0.75 3.87
N PHE A 665 28.94 -1.79 3.90
CA PHE A 665 28.12 -2.15 2.76
C PHE A 665 27.00 -1.12 2.57
N THR A 666 27.06 -0.40 1.46
CA THR A 666 25.93 0.29 0.82
C THR A 666 25.20 -0.72 -0.07
N GLU A 667 23.88 -0.84 0.11
CA GLU A 667 23.03 -1.67 -0.74
C GLU A 667 23.12 -1.20 -2.19
N THR A 668 23.52 -2.12 -3.06
CA THR A 668 23.56 -1.96 -4.51
C THR A 668 22.19 -2.30 -5.08
N VAL A 669 21.51 -1.34 -5.70
CA VAL A 669 20.33 -1.62 -6.53
C VAL A 669 20.84 -2.13 -7.89
N VAL A 670 20.60 -3.40 -8.18
CA VAL A 670 20.86 -3.98 -9.50
C VAL A 670 19.70 -3.61 -10.42
N ALA A 671 19.82 -2.48 -11.13
CA ALA A 671 19.02 -2.23 -12.32
C ALA A 671 19.62 -3.07 -13.46
N LYS A 672 18.87 -4.07 -13.92
CA LYS A 672 19.24 -4.89 -15.09
C LYS A 672 18.88 -4.09 -16.35
N GLU A 673 19.79 -3.25 -16.83
CA GLU A 673 19.64 -2.60 -18.14
C GLU A 673 19.80 -3.65 -19.26
N GLU A 674 18.85 -3.66 -20.20
CA GLU A 674 18.98 -4.37 -21.46
C GLU A 674 20.16 -3.79 -22.25
N LYS A 675 21.18 -4.63 -22.47
CA LYS A 675 22.28 -4.32 -23.40
C LYS A 675 21.72 -4.10 -24.80
N LYS A 676 21.63 -2.84 -25.24
CA LYS A 676 21.77 -2.51 -26.66
C LYS A 676 23.25 -2.44 -26.98
N GLU A 677 23.74 -3.37 -27.80
CA GLU A 677 25.04 -3.24 -28.44
C GLU A 677 25.04 -1.97 -29.31
N ILE A 678 25.83 -0.99 -28.90
CA ILE A 678 26.17 0.18 -29.72
C ILE A 678 27.55 -0.12 -30.31
N ASP A 679 27.61 -0.26 -31.64
CA ASP A 679 28.84 -0.49 -32.38
C ASP A 679 29.64 0.84 -32.43
N VAL A 680 30.74 0.91 -31.69
CA VAL A 680 31.57 2.11 -31.55
C VAL A 680 32.67 2.09 -32.60
N THR A 681 32.43 2.70 -33.76
CA THR A 681 33.50 3.04 -34.70
C THR A 681 34.15 4.39 -34.34
N GLU A 682 35.45 4.53 -34.63
CA GLU A 682 36.31 5.69 -34.36
C GLU A 682 35.70 7.05 -34.78
N ALA A 683 34.81 7.05 -35.78
CA ALA A 683 34.06 8.22 -36.24
C ALA A 683 33.08 8.80 -35.19
N ASN A 684 32.54 7.97 -34.28
CA ASN A 684 31.58 8.40 -33.26
C ASN A 684 32.26 9.13 -32.09
N VAL A 685 33.54 8.85 -31.83
CA VAL A 685 34.31 9.49 -30.75
C VAL A 685 34.68 10.93 -31.11
N LEU A 686 35.03 11.20 -32.38
CA LEU A 686 35.37 12.54 -32.86
C LEU A 686 34.14 13.48 -32.95
N SER A 687 32.94 12.92 -33.13
CA SER A 687 31.66 13.64 -33.08
C SER A 687 31.33 14.15 -31.67
N LEU A 688 31.60 13.35 -30.62
CA LEU A 688 31.37 13.76 -29.24
C LEU A 688 32.36 14.82 -28.75
N ILE A 689 33.64 14.72 -29.14
CA ILE A 689 34.66 15.69 -28.75
C ILE A 689 34.38 17.09 -29.34
N ASN A 690 33.84 17.17 -30.55
CA ASN A 690 33.48 18.45 -31.17
C ASN A 690 32.19 19.09 -30.60
N LYS A 691 31.34 18.31 -29.91
CA LYS A 691 30.13 18.83 -29.23
C LYS A 691 30.39 19.34 -27.82
N MET A 692 31.52 19.01 -27.20
CA MET A 692 31.90 19.51 -25.88
C MET A 692 32.65 20.85 -25.91
N HIS A 693 32.99 21.37 -27.11
CA HIS A 693 33.67 22.65 -27.30
C HIS A 693 32.81 23.72 -28.00
N ARG A 694 31.48 23.55 -28.02
CA ARG A 694 30.49 24.60 -28.31
C ARG A 694 29.46 24.60 -27.21
#